data_AF-A0A8C1YAI9-F1
#
_entry.id   AF-A0A8C1YAI9-F1
#
_cell.length_a   1.000
_cell.length_b   1.000
_cell.length_c   1.000
_cell.angle_alpha   90.00
_cell.angle_beta   90.00
_cell.angle_gamma   90.00
#
_symmetry.space_group_name_H-M   'P 1'
#
loop_
_entity.id
_entity.type
_entity.pdbx_description
1 polymer ?
#
loop_
_entity_poly.entity_id
_entity_poly.type
_entity_poly.pdbx_seq_one_letter_code
_entity_poly.pdbx_strand_id
1 'polypeptide(L)'
;MELLMILLVTVIPVISDGLSVRGPSAPLVAPLGSSVVLLCSVDEPLPVEGLEVEWRRPDSETLVHLYQDGASQTEAQQQDYQDRAHFFTEEIQHGNFSLRLDDLRAEDEGQYTCTVHGQQDSGETVVEIKDVVRLLVSGSDESISASVGEDVTLSCSVDSHITPEHFDVTWKKTDENIQVLLFQDNKTLPDSSDERYRDRVELFTAEIPKGNFSLRLKSVRTEDKGVYMCEVFAGGLSANTTVELERLGFSVSHIMVLILCVSASGSALLLCCLIYCRNQNGFTVTYSQNTRVRLGSSVVLKFYRVKPLQTEDLKVEWRRKDTKTLVHLYQDGESQAQQDYQDRAHFFTDQIQQGNFSLRLDKLKKDDAGEYTCRVHSKQRSVFSTQFTLEKDFLYLNVKVSSAPLVAPLGSSVVLPCFCAKSLLSNDLKVEWRRKETLVHLYQDGESQAQQDYQDRAHFFTDQIQQGNFSLRLDDLRAEDEGQYTCTVYNKQRSVFSAQTSLEPRLLDSVLRLHLFLVVCPNMIMFFAFVFWGVSEGSVSETVCCCALYFLRPLLLLWAALYIKNRFSVQIKTWIQKYSYVAEYAVFSVVIYSALFASAWERFLNYAVFNKVMIIVLFAIVFVCCLCKITYILVTEVGKKSGRIVKIFDLVADMTFQILPTLQFILLFYTFGAARGGMIMIVVLPVVLMMMTNDRWLYKCRYGLG
;
A
#
# COMPACT_ATOMS: atom_id res chain seq x y z
N MET A 1 41.27 -93.18 75.88
CA MET A 1 41.43 -92.73 74.47
C MET A 1 40.97 -93.77 73.46
N GLU A 2 39.90 -94.56 73.71
CA GLU A 2 39.29 -95.39 72.64
C GLU A 2 37.76 -95.52 72.69
N LEU A 3 37.07 -94.86 73.63
CA LEU A 3 35.60 -94.73 73.56
C LEU A 3 35.12 -93.44 72.88
N LEU A 4 36.04 -92.58 72.43
CA LEU A 4 35.74 -91.25 71.87
C LEU A 4 35.71 -91.20 70.33
N MET A 5 35.93 -92.32 69.63
CA MET A 5 36.08 -92.35 68.16
C MET A 5 35.02 -93.18 67.41
N ILE A 6 33.96 -93.67 68.08
CA ILE A 6 32.89 -94.46 67.43
C ILE A 6 31.50 -93.77 67.50
N LEU A 7 31.40 -92.59 68.10
CA LEU A 7 30.13 -91.83 68.20
C LEU A 7 30.07 -90.61 67.26
N LEU A 8 30.81 -90.65 66.13
CA LEU A 8 30.92 -89.55 65.17
C LEU A 8 30.48 -89.93 63.74
N VAL A 9 29.67 -90.98 63.60
CA VAL A 9 28.96 -91.29 62.35
C VAL A 9 27.48 -91.37 62.67
N THR A 10 26.67 -90.69 61.83
CA THR A 10 25.20 -90.53 61.84
C THR A 10 24.63 -89.46 62.77
N VAL A 11 24.66 -88.19 62.32
CA VAL A 11 23.46 -87.37 62.03
C VAL A 11 23.88 -86.31 61.00
N ILE A 12 23.61 -86.53 59.72
CA ILE A 12 23.51 -85.41 58.75
C ILE A 12 22.06 -84.94 58.86
N PRO A 13 21.80 -83.68 59.28
CA PRO A 13 20.46 -83.14 59.13
C PRO A 13 20.19 -83.00 57.63
N VAL A 14 19.19 -83.74 57.13
CA VAL A 14 18.57 -83.42 55.85
C VAL A 14 17.94 -82.05 56.05
N ILE A 15 18.60 -81.00 55.55
CA ILE A 15 17.95 -79.71 55.33
C ILE A 15 16.93 -79.99 54.23
N SER A 16 15.63 -79.91 54.54
CA SER A 16 14.64 -79.80 53.48
C SER A 16 14.84 -78.41 52.87
N ASP A 17 15.49 -78.33 51.71
CA ASP A 17 15.39 -77.11 50.91
C ASP A 17 13.92 -76.96 50.53
N GLY A 18 13.28 -75.88 50.99
CA GLY A 18 11.94 -75.52 50.55
C GLY A 18 11.94 -75.13 49.07
N LEU A 19 10.75 -74.91 48.51
CA LEU A 19 10.58 -74.50 47.12
C LEU A 19 11.41 -73.23 46.80
N SER A 20 12.28 -73.30 45.79
CA SER A 20 13.12 -72.18 45.38
C SER A 20 12.41 -71.30 44.35
N VAL A 21 12.02 -70.08 44.76
CA VAL A 21 11.36 -69.09 43.89
C VAL A 21 12.36 -67.99 43.51
N ARG A 22 12.49 -67.73 42.21
CA ARG A 22 13.37 -66.69 41.65
C ARG A 22 12.61 -65.40 41.42
N GLY A 23 13.24 -64.31 41.82
CA GLY A 23 12.84 -62.93 41.52
C GLY A 23 14.01 -62.12 40.93
N PRO A 24 13.77 -60.85 40.59
CA PRO A 24 14.79 -59.95 40.08
C PRO A 24 15.86 -59.65 41.13
N SER A 25 17.11 -59.50 40.71
CA SER A 25 18.24 -59.18 41.61
C SER A 25 18.41 -57.68 41.90
N ALA A 26 17.62 -56.82 41.25
CA ALA A 26 17.66 -55.37 41.40
C ALA A 26 16.23 -54.79 41.36
N PRO A 27 15.99 -53.64 42.02
CA PRO A 27 14.70 -52.95 41.97
C PRO A 27 14.31 -52.54 40.55
N LEU A 28 13.00 -52.54 40.28
CA LEU A 28 12.41 -52.11 39.02
C LEU A 28 12.14 -50.60 39.06
N VAL A 29 12.54 -49.90 38.00
CA VAL A 29 12.26 -48.46 37.81
C VAL A 29 11.33 -48.30 36.63
N ALA A 30 10.21 -47.58 36.82
CA ALA A 30 9.20 -47.41 35.79
C ALA A 30 8.45 -46.08 35.91
N PRO A 31 7.96 -45.52 34.79
CA PRO A 31 7.23 -44.25 34.80
C PRO A 31 5.77 -44.39 35.25
N LEU A 32 5.19 -43.29 35.72
CA LEU A 32 3.75 -43.21 36.00
C LEU A 32 2.91 -43.57 34.78
N GLY A 33 1.82 -44.32 35.00
CA GLY A 33 0.86 -44.75 33.99
C GLY A 33 1.33 -45.90 33.09
N SER A 34 2.55 -46.42 33.28
CA SER A 34 3.06 -47.56 32.51
C SER A 34 2.65 -48.91 33.08
N SER A 35 2.98 -49.98 32.36
CA SER A 35 2.82 -51.36 32.78
C SER A 35 4.17 -51.97 33.16
N VAL A 36 4.25 -52.61 34.32
CA VAL A 36 5.45 -53.32 34.78
C VAL A 36 5.18 -54.80 34.97
N VAL A 37 6.23 -55.61 34.86
CA VAL A 37 6.17 -57.04 35.16
C VAL A 37 7.03 -57.32 36.38
N LEU A 38 6.41 -57.81 37.44
CA LEU A 38 7.06 -58.28 38.65
C LEU A 38 7.44 -59.74 38.44
N LEU A 39 8.74 -60.02 38.28
CA LEU A 39 9.22 -61.36 37.95
C LEU A 39 9.10 -62.29 39.16
N CYS A 40 8.45 -63.43 38.95
CA CYS A 40 8.39 -64.54 39.90
C CYS A 40 8.33 -65.86 39.12
N SER A 41 9.29 -66.77 39.34
CA SER A 41 9.33 -68.05 38.63
C SER A 41 10.05 -69.14 39.42
N VAL A 42 9.76 -70.39 39.11
CA VAL A 42 10.46 -71.57 39.66
C VAL A 42 11.26 -72.29 38.58
N ASP A 43 12.34 -72.98 38.96
CA ASP A 43 13.20 -73.70 38.01
C ASP A 43 12.53 -74.98 37.46
N GLU A 44 11.71 -75.64 38.27
CA GLU A 44 10.97 -76.85 37.91
C GLU A 44 9.46 -76.58 38.00
N PRO A 45 8.69 -76.79 36.91
CA PRO A 45 7.25 -76.54 36.90
C PRO A 45 6.50 -77.39 37.94
N LEU A 46 5.55 -76.76 38.64
CA LEU A 46 4.71 -77.43 39.65
C LEU A 46 3.39 -77.92 39.05
N PRO A 47 2.81 -79.03 39.56
CA PRO A 47 1.45 -79.43 39.20
C PRO A 47 0.46 -78.32 39.53
N VAL A 48 -0.47 -78.02 38.61
CA VAL A 48 -1.50 -76.99 38.81
C VAL A 48 -2.50 -77.39 39.91
N GLU A 49 -2.69 -78.70 40.14
CA GLU A 49 -3.57 -79.21 41.19
C GLU A 49 -2.98 -78.90 42.58
N GLY A 50 -3.69 -78.08 43.35
CA GLY A 50 -3.25 -77.63 44.68
C GLY A 50 -2.20 -76.52 44.65
N LEU A 51 -1.91 -75.93 43.48
CA LEU A 51 -1.05 -74.75 43.36
C LEU A 51 -1.81 -73.50 43.77
N GLU A 52 -1.22 -72.73 44.68
CA GLU A 52 -1.70 -71.40 45.07
C GLU A 52 -0.54 -70.40 44.94
N VAL A 53 -0.81 -69.28 44.27
CA VAL A 53 0.17 -68.18 44.12
C VAL A 53 -0.49 -66.90 44.55
N GLU A 54 0.11 -66.24 45.53
CA GLU A 54 -0.35 -64.93 45.99
C GLU A 54 0.72 -63.86 45.78
N TRP A 55 0.28 -62.69 45.34
CA TRP A 55 1.05 -61.46 45.37
C TRP A 55 0.49 -60.55 46.46
N ARG A 56 1.33 -60.15 47.41
CA ARG A 56 0.97 -59.25 48.50
C ARG A 56 1.94 -58.09 48.62
N ARG A 57 1.48 -56.97 49.18
CA ARG A 57 2.40 -55.99 49.75
C ARG A 57 2.75 -56.38 51.18
N PRO A 58 4.04 -56.53 51.54
CA PRO A 58 4.45 -56.92 52.89
C PRO A 58 4.28 -55.81 53.94
N ASP A 59 4.10 -54.54 53.53
CA ASP A 59 3.92 -53.41 54.46
C ASP A 59 2.49 -53.32 55.03
N SER A 60 1.51 -53.77 54.25
CA SER A 60 0.07 -53.57 54.50
C SER A 60 -0.72 -54.88 54.45
N GLU A 61 -0.08 -56.00 54.11
CA GLU A 61 -0.70 -57.31 53.86
C GLU A 61 -1.77 -57.28 52.75
N THR A 62 -1.75 -56.23 51.92
CA THR A 62 -2.72 -56.00 50.85
C THR A 62 -2.57 -57.07 49.77
N LEU A 63 -3.65 -57.80 49.49
CA LEU A 63 -3.69 -58.78 48.40
C LEU A 63 -3.74 -58.07 47.05
N VAL A 64 -2.67 -58.20 46.27
CA VAL A 64 -2.52 -57.60 44.94
C VAL A 64 -3.17 -58.49 43.90
N HIS A 65 -2.90 -59.80 43.93
CA HIS A 65 -3.57 -60.79 43.08
C HIS A 65 -3.41 -62.21 43.64
N LEU A 66 -4.32 -63.11 43.29
CA LEU A 66 -4.36 -64.50 43.75
C LEU A 66 -4.65 -65.44 42.57
N TYR A 67 -3.89 -66.52 42.48
CA TYR A 67 -4.18 -67.68 41.62
C TYR A 67 -4.46 -68.88 42.52
N GLN A 68 -5.65 -69.45 42.40
CA GLN A 68 -6.10 -70.58 43.22
C GLN A 68 -7.16 -71.37 42.43
N ASP A 69 -7.27 -72.68 42.71
CA ASP A 69 -8.23 -73.58 42.06
C ASP A 69 -8.11 -73.63 40.52
N GLY A 70 -6.88 -73.48 40.02
CA GLY A 70 -6.58 -73.53 38.58
C GLY A 70 -6.98 -72.27 37.80
N ALA A 71 -7.41 -71.20 38.48
CA ALA A 71 -7.84 -69.96 37.84
C ALA A 71 -7.27 -68.71 38.53
N SER A 72 -7.16 -67.63 37.75
CA SER A 72 -6.84 -66.30 38.26
C SER A 72 -8.08 -65.69 38.95
N GLN A 73 -7.94 -65.33 40.22
CA GLN A 73 -9.04 -64.82 41.06
C GLN A 73 -9.06 -63.28 41.03
N THR A 74 -9.61 -62.71 39.97
CA THR A 74 -9.69 -61.23 39.81
C THR A 74 -10.62 -60.59 40.84
N GLU A 75 -11.64 -61.29 41.31
CA GLU A 75 -12.60 -60.81 42.31
C GLU A 75 -11.99 -60.67 43.72
N ALA A 76 -10.88 -61.35 43.99
CA ALA A 76 -10.18 -61.30 45.27
C ALA A 76 -9.23 -60.09 45.38
N GLN A 77 -9.00 -59.35 44.29
CA GLN A 77 -8.11 -58.20 44.28
C GLN A 77 -8.64 -57.09 45.21
N GLN A 78 -7.74 -56.45 45.96
CA GLN A 78 -8.08 -55.23 46.69
C GLN A 78 -8.43 -54.12 45.69
N GLN A 79 -9.31 -53.19 46.12
CA GLN A 79 -9.85 -52.10 45.30
C GLN A 79 -8.80 -51.33 44.48
N ASP A 80 -7.60 -51.11 45.03
CA ASP A 80 -6.55 -50.33 44.37
C ASP A 80 -5.91 -51.07 43.18
N TYR A 81 -6.01 -52.41 43.13
CA TYR A 81 -5.42 -53.27 42.10
C TYR A 81 -6.43 -53.86 41.12
N GLN A 82 -7.72 -53.65 41.37
CA GLN A 82 -8.80 -54.14 40.54
C GLN A 82 -8.60 -53.72 39.08
N ASP A 83 -8.64 -54.70 38.17
CA ASP A 83 -8.45 -54.56 36.72
C ASP A 83 -7.05 -54.09 36.27
N ARG A 84 -6.10 -53.93 37.20
CA ARG A 84 -4.73 -53.45 36.94
C ARG A 84 -3.68 -54.55 37.09
N ALA A 85 -3.91 -55.51 38.00
CA ALA A 85 -2.99 -56.61 38.25
C ALA A 85 -3.43 -57.89 37.49
N HIS A 86 -2.53 -58.51 36.73
CA HIS A 86 -2.85 -59.64 35.85
C HIS A 86 -1.74 -60.69 35.87
N PHE A 87 -2.10 -61.96 36.03
CA PHE A 87 -1.18 -63.09 35.80
C PHE A 87 -1.06 -63.44 34.32
N PHE A 88 0.12 -63.92 33.92
CA PHE A 88 0.32 -64.61 32.63
C PHE A 88 -0.21 -66.05 32.74
N THR A 89 -1.53 -66.21 32.76
CA THR A 89 -2.20 -67.48 33.09
C THR A 89 -1.74 -68.68 32.24
N GLU A 90 -1.39 -68.46 30.96
CA GLU A 90 -0.89 -69.50 30.05
C GLU A 90 0.51 -70.03 30.39
N GLU A 91 1.30 -69.24 31.14
CA GLU A 91 2.69 -69.51 31.51
C GLU A 91 2.83 -70.13 32.92
N ILE A 92 1.73 -70.16 33.70
CA ILE A 92 1.72 -70.73 35.07
C ILE A 92 2.11 -72.21 35.06
N GLN A 93 1.60 -72.98 34.08
CA GLN A 93 1.94 -74.40 33.90
C GLN A 93 3.43 -74.64 33.56
N HIS A 94 4.14 -73.59 33.15
CA HIS A 94 5.57 -73.62 32.85
C HIS A 94 6.43 -73.04 33.98
N GLY A 95 5.83 -72.74 35.15
CA GLY A 95 6.55 -72.24 36.33
C GLY A 95 6.77 -70.73 36.34
N ASN A 96 6.08 -69.96 35.48
CA ASN A 96 6.13 -68.50 35.49
C ASN A 96 4.89 -67.93 36.19
N PHE A 97 5.14 -67.30 37.34
CA PHE A 97 4.15 -66.72 38.24
C PHE A 97 4.25 -65.19 38.29
N SER A 98 4.87 -64.60 37.26
CA SER A 98 5.08 -63.16 37.18
C SER A 98 3.75 -62.41 37.10
N LEU A 99 3.71 -61.23 37.73
CA LEU A 99 2.53 -60.36 37.76
C LEU A 99 2.76 -59.16 36.85
N ARG A 100 1.83 -58.90 35.94
CA ARG A 100 1.77 -57.64 35.21
C ARG A 100 0.89 -56.64 35.98
N LEU A 101 1.43 -55.48 36.30
CA LEU A 101 0.70 -54.37 36.92
C LEU A 101 0.61 -53.21 35.91
N ASP A 102 -0.61 -52.87 35.50
CA ASP A 102 -0.94 -51.79 34.57
C ASP A 102 -1.28 -50.48 35.29
N ASP A 103 -1.15 -49.35 34.59
CA ASP A 103 -1.46 -48.00 35.08
C ASP A 103 -0.71 -47.65 36.39
N LEU A 104 0.63 -47.76 36.40
CA LEU A 104 1.44 -47.57 37.61
C LEU A 104 1.22 -46.19 38.28
N ARG A 105 0.95 -46.18 39.58
CA ARG A 105 0.72 -44.98 40.39
C ARG A 105 1.91 -44.72 41.32
N ALA A 106 2.04 -43.49 41.82
CA ALA A 106 3.08 -43.15 42.80
C ALA A 106 2.95 -43.98 44.09
N GLU A 107 1.72 -44.33 44.45
CA GLU A 107 1.39 -45.19 45.60
C GLU A 107 1.79 -46.65 45.39
N ASP A 108 2.11 -47.08 44.17
CA ASP A 108 2.55 -48.45 43.89
C ASP A 108 4.05 -48.64 44.13
N GLU A 109 4.79 -47.58 44.46
CA GLU A 109 6.17 -47.68 44.92
C GLU A 109 6.26 -48.51 46.20
N GLY A 110 7.24 -49.43 46.28
CA GLY A 110 7.43 -50.29 47.43
C GLY A 110 7.72 -51.75 47.06
N GLN A 111 7.68 -52.61 48.07
CA GLN A 111 7.95 -54.04 47.94
C GLN A 111 6.68 -54.85 47.68
N TYR A 112 6.84 -55.95 46.97
CA TYR A 112 5.82 -56.91 46.60
C TYR A 112 6.38 -58.31 46.84
N THR A 113 5.67 -59.12 47.60
CA THR A 113 6.03 -60.52 47.87
C THR A 113 5.20 -61.43 46.99
N CYS A 114 5.88 -62.28 46.22
CA CYS A 114 5.28 -63.42 45.54
C CYS A 114 5.47 -64.65 46.42
N THR A 115 4.39 -65.25 46.90
CA THR A 115 4.41 -66.51 47.64
C THR A 115 3.80 -67.61 46.78
N VAL A 116 4.55 -68.70 46.59
CA VAL A 116 4.13 -69.88 45.82
C VAL A 116 3.97 -71.04 46.79
N HIS A 117 2.76 -71.56 46.89
CA HIS A 117 2.42 -72.74 47.69
C HIS A 117 2.23 -73.94 46.75
N GLY A 118 3.14 -74.90 46.85
CA GLY A 118 3.01 -76.22 46.26
C GLY A 118 2.28 -77.18 47.21
N GLN A 119 2.21 -78.46 46.83
CA GLN A 119 1.45 -79.47 47.60
C GLN A 119 2.13 -79.85 48.93
N GLN A 120 3.46 -79.74 49.02
CA GLN A 120 4.24 -80.15 50.21
C GLN A 120 5.20 -79.08 50.71
N ASP A 121 5.44 -78.04 49.91
CA ASP A 121 6.43 -77.00 50.13
C ASP A 121 5.89 -75.63 49.71
N SER A 122 6.55 -74.57 50.19
CA SER A 122 6.26 -73.20 49.80
C SER A 122 7.55 -72.42 49.68
N GLY A 123 7.55 -71.42 48.81
CA GLY A 123 8.68 -70.53 48.59
C GLY A 123 8.19 -69.12 48.30
N GLU A 124 9.05 -68.13 48.53
CA GLU A 124 8.72 -66.73 48.31
C GLU A 124 9.87 -65.97 47.64
N THR A 125 9.53 -64.89 46.95
CA THR A 125 10.51 -63.91 46.47
C THR A 125 9.95 -62.50 46.61
N VAL A 126 10.83 -61.53 46.82
CA VAL A 126 10.46 -60.12 46.99
C VAL A 126 10.92 -59.33 45.78
N VAL A 127 10.02 -58.52 45.24
CA VAL A 127 10.26 -57.59 44.14
C VAL A 127 10.04 -56.17 44.65
N GLU A 128 10.98 -55.27 44.37
CA GLU A 128 10.87 -53.86 44.75
C GLU A 128 10.64 -53.00 43.51
N ILE A 129 9.60 -52.17 43.52
CA ILE A 129 9.42 -51.06 42.59
C ILE A 129 10.00 -49.82 43.27
N LYS A 130 10.99 -49.19 42.62
CA LYS A 130 11.71 -48.02 43.14
C LYS A 130 11.70 -46.89 42.12
N ASP A 131 11.57 -45.65 42.60
CA ASP A 131 11.59 -44.43 41.78
C ASP A 131 10.53 -44.43 40.67
N VAL A 132 9.26 -44.17 41.04
CA VAL A 132 8.20 -43.97 40.04
C VAL A 132 8.39 -42.62 39.35
N VAL A 133 9.00 -42.63 38.16
CA VAL A 133 9.48 -41.40 37.51
C VAL A 133 8.33 -40.58 36.96
N ARG A 134 8.28 -39.30 37.37
CA ARG A 134 7.32 -38.30 36.90
C ARG A 134 7.98 -37.40 35.85
N LEU A 135 7.38 -37.29 34.66
CA LEU A 135 7.75 -36.33 33.62
C LEU A 135 6.48 -35.54 33.26
N LEU A 136 6.34 -34.34 33.83
CA LEU A 136 5.23 -33.44 33.53
C LEU A 136 5.73 -32.23 32.76
N VAL A 137 5.09 -31.93 31.64
CA VAL A 137 5.37 -30.72 30.85
C VAL A 137 4.14 -29.83 30.95
N SER A 138 4.35 -28.59 31.42
CA SER A 138 3.31 -27.59 31.59
C SER A 138 3.59 -26.38 30.71
N GLY A 139 2.53 -25.84 30.10
CA GLY A 139 2.55 -24.63 29.29
C GLY A 139 1.49 -23.63 29.74
N SER A 140 1.27 -22.61 28.92
CA SER A 140 0.22 -21.62 29.13
C SER A 140 -1.05 -22.13 28.48
N ASP A 141 -2.10 -22.33 29.28
CA ASP A 141 -3.43 -22.67 28.78
C ASP A 141 -4.12 -21.48 28.11
N GLU A 142 -3.66 -20.26 28.41
CA GLU A 142 -4.17 -19.04 27.76
C GLU A 142 -3.51 -18.82 26.41
N SER A 143 -4.34 -18.53 25.40
CA SER A 143 -3.90 -18.05 24.09
C SER A 143 -3.12 -16.75 24.23
N ILE A 144 -1.95 -16.67 23.59
CA ILE A 144 -1.10 -15.48 23.64
C ILE A 144 -1.57 -14.49 22.56
N SER A 145 -1.74 -13.24 22.96
CA SER A 145 -1.93 -12.11 22.03
C SER A 145 -0.69 -11.25 22.01
N ALA A 146 -0.20 -10.90 20.82
CA ALA A 146 0.99 -10.08 20.63
C ALA A 146 0.78 -9.10 19.48
N SER A 147 1.58 -8.05 19.40
CA SER A 147 1.59 -7.18 18.23
C SER A 147 2.67 -7.59 17.24
N VAL A 148 2.46 -7.32 15.95
CA VAL A 148 3.51 -7.54 14.93
C VAL A 148 4.78 -6.76 15.31
N GLY A 149 5.92 -7.45 15.35
CA GLY A 149 7.22 -6.91 15.73
C GLY A 149 7.56 -7.00 17.23
N GLU A 150 6.63 -7.42 18.09
CA GLU A 150 6.93 -7.70 19.50
C GLU A 150 7.63 -9.05 19.66
N ASP A 151 8.31 -9.24 20.79
CA ASP A 151 8.88 -10.52 21.20
C ASP A 151 7.88 -11.25 22.10
N VAL A 152 7.62 -12.52 21.82
CA VAL A 152 6.71 -13.35 22.61
C VAL A 152 7.45 -14.50 23.27
N THR A 153 6.96 -14.92 24.43
CA THR A 153 7.49 -16.09 25.14
C THR A 153 6.43 -17.18 25.15
N LEU A 154 6.71 -18.30 24.51
CA LEU A 154 5.91 -19.51 24.55
C LEU A 154 6.40 -20.34 25.73
N SER A 155 5.57 -20.46 26.76
CA SER A 155 5.94 -21.13 28.01
C SER A 155 6.03 -22.64 27.85
N CYS A 156 7.13 -23.22 28.32
CA CYS A 156 7.30 -24.66 28.49
C CYS A 156 8.14 -24.91 29.75
N SER A 157 7.54 -25.54 30.74
CA SER A 157 8.17 -25.87 32.02
C SER A 157 8.06 -27.36 32.29
N VAL A 158 9.17 -27.97 32.72
CA VAL A 158 9.28 -29.40 32.97
C VAL A 158 9.44 -29.63 34.46
N ASP A 159 8.53 -30.40 35.03
CA ASP A 159 8.61 -30.88 36.41
C ASP A 159 8.93 -32.38 36.38
N SER A 160 10.15 -32.72 36.82
CA SER A 160 10.65 -34.09 36.82
C SER A 160 11.78 -34.30 37.83
N HIS A 161 11.92 -35.55 38.29
CA HIS A 161 13.06 -36.01 39.09
C HIS A 161 14.33 -36.25 38.24
N ILE A 162 14.21 -36.22 36.91
CA ILE A 162 15.33 -36.37 35.97
C ILE A 162 16.06 -35.02 35.84
N THR A 163 17.39 -35.05 35.81
CA THR A 163 18.17 -33.82 35.62
C THR A 163 18.00 -33.26 34.20
N PRO A 164 17.92 -31.92 34.03
CA PRO A 164 17.71 -31.29 32.72
C PRO A 164 18.74 -31.60 31.64
N GLU A 165 19.91 -32.12 32.02
CA GLU A 165 20.99 -32.53 31.11
C GLU A 165 20.62 -33.74 30.24
N HIS A 166 19.59 -34.50 30.63
CA HIS A 166 19.10 -35.68 29.91
C HIS A 166 17.85 -35.39 29.07
N PHE A 167 17.47 -34.12 28.91
CA PHE A 167 16.30 -33.74 28.14
C PHE A 167 16.67 -33.33 26.71
N ASP A 168 16.00 -33.97 25.76
CA ASP A 168 15.93 -33.50 24.38
C ASP A 168 14.59 -32.76 24.20
N VAL A 169 14.64 -31.48 23.81
CA VAL A 169 13.44 -30.63 23.70
C VAL A 169 13.29 -30.14 22.27
N THR A 170 12.13 -30.41 21.69
CA THR A 170 11.79 -29.98 20.34
C THR A 170 10.58 -29.05 20.36
N TRP A 171 10.74 -27.88 19.76
CA TRP A 171 9.64 -26.96 19.49
C TRP A 171 9.18 -27.12 18.03
N LYS A 172 7.88 -27.34 17.85
CA LYS A 172 7.26 -27.52 16.52
C LYS A 172 6.06 -26.59 16.35
N LYS A 173 5.88 -26.03 15.15
CA LYS A 173 4.64 -25.39 14.73
C LYS A 173 3.73 -26.48 14.17
N THR A 174 2.64 -26.82 14.86
CA THR A 174 1.88 -28.05 14.59
C THR A 174 0.94 -27.94 13.40
N ASP A 175 0.49 -26.73 13.07
CA ASP A 175 -0.40 -26.48 11.93
C ASP A 175 0.28 -26.69 10.57
N GLU A 176 1.58 -26.45 10.49
CA GLU A 176 2.38 -26.60 9.27
C GLU A 176 3.46 -27.70 9.39
N ASN A 177 3.54 -28.37 10.54
CA ASN A 177 4.53 -29.41 10.85
C ASN A 177 5.99 -28.98 10.65
N ILE A 178 6.34 -27.81 11.18
CA ILE A 178 7.68 -27.21 11.04
C ILE A 178 8.44 -27.33 12.35
N GLN A 179 9.71 -27.71 12.26
CA GLN A 179 10.61 -27.65 13.40
C GLN A 179 11.10 -26.20 13.60
N VAL A 180 10.73 -25.63 14.76
CA VAL A 180 11.03 -24.24 15.13
C VAL A 180 12.38 -24.15 15.82
N LEU A 181 12.66 -25.06 16.76
CA LEU A 181 13.92 -25.14 17.49
C LEU A 181 14.14 -26.56 18.03
N LEU A 182 15.40 -27.01 18.04
CA LEU A 182 15.83 -28.25 18.69
C LEU A 182 16.90 -27.94 19.75
N PHE A 183 16.72 -28.51 20.94
CA PHE A 183 17.69 -28.54 22.02
C PHE A 183 18.04 -29.99 22.33
N GLN A 184 19.32 -30.33 22.20
CA GLN A 184 19.86 -31.67 22.38
C GLN A 184 21.32 -31.57 22.82
N ASP A 185 21.81 -32.53 23.62
CA ASP A 185 23.18 -32.54 24.14
C ASP A 185 23.58 -31.23 24.86
N ASN A 186 22.64 -30.68 25.64
CA ASN A 186 22.79 -29.43 26.39
C ASN A 186 23.11 -28.20 25.50
N LYS A 187 22.72 -28.23 24.22
CA LYS A 187 22.92 -27.15 23.26
C LYS A 187 21.70 -26.96 22.35
N THR A 188 21.45 -25.71 21.98
CA THR A 188 20.51 -25.39 20.88
C THR A 188 21.19 -25.66 19.54
N LEU A 189 20.48 -26.28 18.59
CA LEU A 189 20.95 -26.60 17.24
C LEU A 189 20.24 -25.73 16.18
N PRO A 190 20.75 -24.52 15.85
CA PRO A 190 20.05 -23.57 14.98
C PRO A 190 19.92 -24.07 13.53
N ASP A 191 20.86 -24.90 13.08
CA ASP A 191 20.88 -25.44 11.71
C ASP A 191 19.78 -26.47 11.44
N SER A 192 19.13 -26.96 12.50
CA SER A 192 17.97 -27.86 12.41
C SER A 192 16.63 -27.13 12.34
N SER A 193 16.64 -25.80 12.48
CA SER A 193 15.44 -24.96 12.46
C SER A 193 15.11 -24.53 11.04
N ASP A 194 13.82 -24.36 10.74
CA ASP A 194 13.36 -23.80 9.46
C ASP A 194 13.91 -22.39 9.23
N GLU A 195 14.13 -22.04 7.95
CA GLU A 195 14.70 -20.74 7.55
C GLU A 195 13.89 -19.54 8.11
N ARG A 196 12.58 -19.71 8.33
CA ARG A 196 11.71 -18.66 8.89
C ARG A 196 11.99 -18.30 10.35
N TYR A 197 12.48 -19.26 11.13
CA TYR A 197 12.72 -19.13 12.57
C TYR A 197 14.19 -18.94 12.91
N ARG A 198 15.10 -19.21 11.97
CA ARG A 198 16.54 -19.02 12.14
C ARG A 198 16.87 -17.61 12.65
N ASP A 199 17.70 -17.53 13.68
CA ASP A 199 18.12 -16.31 14.39
C ASP A 199 17.00 -15.49 15.07
N ARG A 200 15.74 -15.95 15.02
CA ARG A 200 14.59 -15.31 15.66
C ARG A 200 14.13 -16.01 16.92
N VAL A 201 14.61 -17.22 17.18
CA VAL A 201 14.21 -18.02 18.33
C VAL A 201 15.38 -18.28 19.27
N GLU A 202 15.13 -18.22 20.57
CA GLU A 202 16.11 -18.56 21.60
C GLU A 202 15.43 -19.16 22.83
N LEU A 203 16.15 -20.03 23.54
CA LEU A 203 15.76 -20.52 24.87
C LEU A 203 16.42 -19.67 25.96
N PHE A 204 15.80 -19.67 27.15
CA PHE A 204 16.36 -19.01 28.33
C PHE A 204 17.42 -19.90 28.99
N THR A 205 18.65 -19.90 28.45
CA THR A 205 19.74 -20.79 28.90
C THR A 205 20.02 -20.76 30.41
N ALA A 206 19.83 -19.61 31.07
CA ALA A 206 20.00 -19.47 32.52
C ALA A 206 18.88 -20.15 33.36
N GLU A 207 17.72 -20.41 32.76
CA GLU A 207 16.55 -20.99 33.43
C GLU A 207 16.39 -22.49 33.12
N ILE A 208 17.15 -23.03 32.15
CA ILE A 208 17.17 -24.47 31.80
C ILE A 208 17.49 -25.38 33.01
N PRO A 209 18.45 -25.05 33.89
CA PRO A 209 18.72 -25.88 35.08
C PRO A 209 17.54 -25.97 36.06
N LYS A 210 16.56 -25.08 35.95
CA LYS A 210 15.31 -25.09 36.73
C LYS A 210 14.16 -25.80 36.01
N GLY A 211 14.42 -26.44 34.86
CA GLY A 211 13.41 -27.11 34.05
C GLY A 211 12.61 -26.17 33.13
N ASN A 212 13.05 -24.92 32.92
CA ASN A 212 12.34 -23.98 32.04
C ASN A 212 12.91 -24.00 30.62
N PHE A 213 12.12 -24.52 29.68
CA PHE A 213 12.44 -24.62 28.25
C PHE A 213 11.54 -23.72 27.40
N SER A 214 11.07 -22.62 27.97
CA SER A 214 10.25 -21.64 27.26
C SER A 214 11.00 -21.06 26.07
N LEU A 215 10.28 -20.90 24.95
CA LEU A 215 10.82 -20.36 23.71
C LEU A 215 10.53 -18.87 23.62
N ARG A 216 11.56 -18.04 23.42
CA ARG A 216 11.37 -16.66 23.01
C ARG A 216 11.40 -16.58 21.50
N LEU A 217 10.31 -16.11 20.89
CA LEU A 217 10.22 -15.79 19.47
C LEU A 217 10.29 -14.27 19.29
N LYS A 218 11.32 -13.81 18.58
CA LYS A 218 11.60 -12.39 18.35
C LYS A 218 10.90 -11.84 17.11
N SER A 219 10.45 -10.60 17.21
CA SER A 219 9.85 -9.82 16.12
C SER A 219 8.76 -10.60 15.37
N VAL A 220 7.69 -10.95 16.08
CA VAL A 220 6.59 -11.79 15.57
C VAL A 220 5.96 -11.24 14.30
N ARG A 221 5.65 -12.12 13.35
CA ARG A 221 5.03 -11.83 12.04
C ARG A 221 3.63 -12.42 11.94
N THR A 222 2.84 -11.96 10.97
CA THR A 222 1.49 -12.48 10.70
C THR A 222 1.47 -13.97 10.37
N GLU A 223 2.51 -14.46 9.69
CA GLU A 223 2.74 -15.87 9.37
C GLU A 223 3.07 -16.75 10.60
N ASP A 224 3.49 -16.15 11.72
CA ASP A 224 3.81 -16.89 12.95
C ASP A 224 2.54 -17.25 13.73
N LYS A 225 1.37 -16.75 13.33
CA LYS A 225 0.11 -17.18 13.92
C LYS A 225 -0.05 -18.70 13.78
N GLY A 226 -0.39 -19.37 14.87
CA GLY A 226 -0.59 -20.81 14.87
C GLY A 226 -0.43 -21.44 16.25
N VAL A 227 -0.46 -22.77 16.24
CA VAL A 227 -0.29 -23.60 17.43
C VAL A 227 1.15 -24.11 17.46
N TYR A 228 1.80 -23.92 18.60
CA TYR A 228 3.16 -24.36 18.87
C TYR A 228 3.15 -25.46 19.93
N MET A 229 3.98 -26.48 19.75
CA MET A 229 4.12 -27.60 20.66
C MET A 229 5.55 -27.69 21.17
N CYS A 230 5.70 -27.76 22.48
CA CYS A 230 6.94 -28.14 23.15
C CYS A 230 6.86 -29.64 23.46
N GLU A 231 7.78 -30.41 22.92
CA GLU A 231 7.88 -31.85 23.10
C GLU A 231 9.20 -32.17 23.80
N VAL A 232 9.13 -32.83 24.95
CA VAL A 232 10.28 -33.13 25.81
C VAL A 232 10.46 -34.64 25.88
N PHE A 233 11.67 -35.10 25.60
CA PHE A 233 12.08 -36.48 25.68
C PHE A 233 13.12 -36.66 26.78
N ALA A 234 12.95 -37.72 27.58
CA ALA A 234 13.88 -38.11 28.63
C ALA A 234 14.09 -39.63 28.56
N GLY A 235 15.06 -40.08 27.77
CA GLY A 235 15.25 -41.50 27.46
C GLY A 235 14.05 -42.09 26.73
N GLY A 236 13.34 -43.02 27.36
CA GLY A 236 12.12 -43.64 26.82
C GLY A 236 10.81 -42.88 27.10
N LEU A 237 10.87 -41.78 27.86
CA LEU A 237 9.71 -40.99 28.24
C LEU A 237 9.52 -39.80 27.30
N SER A 238 8.27 -39.49 26.97
CA SER A 238 7.91 -38.26 26.27
C SER A 238 6.70 -37.59 26.91
N ALA A 239 6.73 -36.27 26.95
CA ALA A 239 5.62 -35.44 27.37
C ALA A 239 5.62 -34.15 26.56
N ASN A 240 4.45 -33.54 26.39
CA ASN A 240 4.31 -32.33 25.58
C ASN A 240 3.33 -31.33 26.19
N THR A 241 3.42 -30.10 25.70
CA THR A 241 2.42 -29.06 25.94
C THR A 241 2.24 -28.25 24.66
N THR A 242 1.06 -27.69 24.45
CA THR A 242 0.78 -26.80 23.32
C THR A 242 0.50 -25.39 23.81
N VAL A 243 0.79 -24.39 22.96
CA VAL A 243 0.52 -22.97 23.20
C VAL A 243 0.03 -22.38 21.88
N GLU A 244 -1.10 -21.66 21.93
CA GLU A 244 -1.67 -21.01 20.74
C GLU A 244 -1.35 -19.51 20.70
N LEU A 245 -0.86 -19.05 19.55
CA LEU A 245 -0.67 -17.63 19.24
C LEU A 245 -1.84 -17.16 18.36
N GLU A 246 -2.92 -16.69 19.00
CA GLU A 246 -4.20 -16.41 18.31
C GLU A 246 -4.27 -15.02 17.66
N ARG A 247 -3.84 -13.98 18.38
CA ARG A 247 -4.17 -12.58 18.07
C ARG A 247 -2.91 -11.76 17.82
N LEU A 248 -2.67 -11.42 16.56
CA LEU A 248 -1.70 -10.43 16.16
C LEU A 248 -2.39 -9.06 16.03
N GLY A 249 -2.27 -8.26 17.09
CA GLY A 249 -2.77 -6.89 17.11
C GLY A 249 -1.88 -5.98 16.27
N PHE A 250 -2.46 -4.89 15.76
CA PHE A 250 -1.66 -3.81 15.20
C PHE A 250 -0.94 -3.10 16.35
N SER A 251 0.38 -2.94 16.26
CA SER A 251 1.12 -2.15 17.24
C SER A 251 0.56 -0.71 17.27
N VAL A 252 0.57 -0.09 18.46
CA VAL A 252 0.04 1.28 18.69
C VAL A 252 0.66 2.29 17.72
N SER A 253 1.90 2.07 17.29
CA SER A 253 2.57 2.89 16.28
C SER A 253 1.93 2.75 14.89
N HIS A 254 1.52 1.55 14.46
CA HIS A 254 0.80 1.32 13.20
C HIS A 254 -0.57 2.01 13.21
N ILE A 255 -1.29 1.93 14.33
CA ILE A 255 -2.60 2.59 14.49
C ILE A 255 -2.43 4.12 14.43
N MET A 256 -1.39 4.67 15.07
CA MET A 256 -1.12 6.10 15.05
C MET A 256 -0.76 6.60 13.64
N VAL A 257 0.06 5.85 12.90
CA VAL A 257 0.40 6.16 11.50
C VAL A 257 -0.85 6.09 10.62
N LEU A 258 -1.70 5.08 10.78
CA LEU A 258 -2.97 4.96 10.06
C LEU A 258 -3.87 6.19 10.28
N ILE A 259 -4.04 6.62 11.54
CA ILE A 259 -4.84 7.80 11.90
C ILE A 259 -4.25 9.08 11.29
N LEU A 260 -2.93 9.26 11.34
CA LEU A 260 -2.24 10.39 10.72
C LEU A 260 -2.39 10.40 9.19
N CYS A 261 -2.27 9.24 8.53
CA CYS A 261 -2.47 9.11 7.09
C CYS A 261 -3.91 9.40 6.67
N VAL A 262 -4.91 8.89 7.40
CA VAL A 262 -6.34 9.12 7.13
C VAL A 262 -6.72 10.59 7.39
N SER A 263 -6.19 11.21 8.44
CA SER A 263 -6.45 12.63 8.73
C SER A 263 -5.77 13.58 7.71
N ALA A 264 -4.53 13.29 7.30
CA ALA A 264 -3.83 14.08 6.29
C ALA A 264 -4.48 13.99 4.89
N SER A 265 -4.88 12.79 4.48
CA SER A 265 -5.60 12.57 3.22
C SER A 265 -7.02 13.11 3.26
N GLY A 266 -7.73 12.91 4.38
CA GLY A 266 -9.06 13.46 4.62
C GLY A 266 -9.06 14.99 4.58
N SER A 267 -8.11 15.64 5.25
CA SER A 267 -7.96 17.11 5.20
C SER A 267 -7.61 17.62 3.81
N ALA A 268 -6.75 16.94 3.05
CA ALA A 268 -6.46 17.29 1.66
C ALA A 268 -7.69 17.16 0.74
N LEU A 269 -8.44 16.06 0.85
CA LEU A 269 -9.69 15.83 0.10
C LEU A 269 -10.77 16.84 0.48
N LEU A 270 -10.88 17.18 1.77
CA LEU A 270 -11.85 18.14 2.28
C LEU A 270 -11.49 19.55 1.83
N LEU A 271 -10.19 19.91 1.78
CA LEU A 271 -9.72 21.17 1.20
C LEU A 271 -10.01 21.24 -0.32
N CYS A 272 -9.75 20.15 -1.05
CA CYS A 272 -10.11 20.03 -2.47
C CYS A 272 -11.63 20.13 -2.69
N CYS A 273 -12.44 19.47 -1.85
CA CYS A 273 -13.90 19.54 -1.90
C CYS A 273 -14.42 20.94 -1.54
N LEU A 274 -13.84 21.62 -0.54
CA LEU A 274 -14.21 22.99 -0.20
C LEU A 274 -13.88 23.96 -1.34
N ILE A 275 -12.73 23.79 -2.01
CA ILE A 275 -12.37 24.55 -3.22
C ILE A 275 -13.35 24.24 -4.36
N TYR A 276 -13.75 22.97 -4.52
CA TYR A 276 -14.72 22.52 -5.54
C TYR A 276 -16.13 23.07 -5.30
N CYS A 277 -16.66 22.93 -4.08
CA CYS A 277 -18.01 23.37 -3.68
C CYS A 277 -18.12 24.90 -3.64
N ARG A 278 -17.07 25.62 -3.24
CA ARG A 278 -17.06 27.10 -3.32
C ARG A 278 -17.20 27.61 -4.76
N ASN A 279 -16.84 26.80 -5.75
CA ASN A 279 -16.94 27.15 -7.17
C ASN A 279 -18.27 26.70 -7.83
N GLN A 280 -19.15 26.01 -7.09
CA GLN A 280 -20.45 25.52 -7.58
C GLN A 280 -21.67 26.31 -7.08
N ASN A 281 -21.50 27.27 -6.17
CA ASN A 281 -22.58 28.19 -5.82
C ASN A 281 -22.88 29.12 -7.00
N GLY A 282 -23.78 28.66 -7.86
CA GLY A 282 -24.72 29.45 -8.66
C GLY A 282 -24.16 30.73 -9.26
N PHE A 283 -23.11 30.64 -10.06
CA PHE A 283 -22.73 31.77 -10.90
C PHE A 283 -23.73 31.84 -12.07
N THR A 284 -24.82 32.60 -11.91
CA THR A 284 -25.44 33.26 -13.06
C THR A 284 -24.38 34.19 -13.64
N VAL A 285 -23.62 33.69 -14.61
CA VAL A 285 -22.64 34.49 -15.34
C VAL A 285 -23.44 35.39 -16.29
N THR A 286 -23.79 36.58 -15.83
CA THR A 286 -24.30 37.65 -16.68
C THR A 286 -23.11 38.22 -17.43
N TYR A 287 -22.82 37.69 -18.62
CA TYR A 287 -21.89 38.36 -19.53
C TYR A 287 -22.55 39.64 -20.02
N SER A 288 -21.98 40.79 -19.67
CA SER A 288 -22.35 42.11 -20.19
C SER A 288 -21.34 42.48 -21.27
N GLN A 289 -21.76 42.51 -22.53
CA GLN A 289 -20.95 43.04 -23.63
C GLN A 289 -21.53 44.38 -24.09
N ASN A 290 -20.70 45.42 -24.09
CA ASN A 290 -21.04 46.72 -24.68
C ASN A 290 -20.40 46.79 -26.07
N THR A 291 -21.21 47.01 -27.10
CA THR A 291 -20.72 47.13 -28.47
C THR A 291 -21.22 48.43 -29.09
N ARG A 292 -20.28 49.25 -29.58
CA ARG A 292 -20.58 50.45 -30.38
C ARG A 292 -20.65 50.07 -31.85
N VAL A 293 -21.77 50.37 -32.50
CA VAL A 293 -22.05 49.91 -33.88
C VAL A 293 -22.69 51.03 -34.70
N ARG A 294 -22.33 51.12 -35.98
CA ARG A 294 -22.82 52.16 -36.90
C ARG A 294 -24.24 51.88 -37.39
N LEU A 295 -25.02 52.93 -37.64
CA LEU A 295 -26.33 52.84 -38.29
C LEU A 295 -26.21 52.22 -39.69
N GLY A 296 -27.16 51.34 -40.04
CA GLY A 296 -27.19 50.61 -41.31
C GLY A 296 -26.25 49.39 -41.40
N SER A 297 -25.38 49.17 -40.41
CA SER A 297 -24.51 47.98 -40.35
C SER A 297 -25.20 46.79 -39.67
N SER A 298 -24.49 45.67 -39.59
CA SER A 298 -24.96 44.43 -38.96
C SER A 298 -24.16 44.15 -37.68
N VAL A 299 -24.83 43.64 -36.65
CA VAL A 299 -24.20 43.21 -35.39
C VAL A 299 -24.58 41.77 -35.08
N VAL A 300 -23.66 41.03 -34.45
CA VAL A 300 -23.96 39.72 -33.88
C VAL A 300 -23.98 39.84 -32.37
N LEU A 301 -25.15 39.64 -31.77
CA LEU A 301 -25.34 39.50 -30.33
C LEU A 301 -24.89 38.10 -29.94
N LYS A 302 -23.65 38.00 -29.43
CA LYS A 302 -22.99 36.71 -29.22
C LYS A 302 -23.55 36.00 -27.97
N PHE A 303 -23.97 34.75 -28.14
CA PHE A 303 -24.29 33.87 -27.02
C PHE A 303 -23.99 32.41 -27.42
N TYR A 304 -23.05 31.77 -26.72
CA TYR A 304 -22.58 30.42 -27.04
C TYR A 304 -22.48 29.57 -25.78
N ARG A 305 -22.71 28.25 -25.88
CA ARG A 305 -22.64 27.31 -24.77
C ARG A 305 -21.88 26.03 -25.13
N VAL A 306 -21.17 25.52 -24.13
CA VAL A 306 -20.19 24.41 -24.21
C VAL A 306 -20.82 23.01 -24.11
N LYS A 307 -22.11 22.88 -23.75
CA LYS A 307 -22.78 21.58 -23.65
C LYS A 307 -23.87 21.47 -24.72
N PRO A 308 -23.84 20.45 -25.61
CA PRO A 308 -24.96 20.17 -26.50
C PRO A 308 -26.18 19.88 -25.63
N LEU A 309 -27.25 20.64 -25.85
CA LEU A 309 -28.54 20.40 -25.21
C LEU A 309 -29.29 19.39 -26.08
N GLN A 310 -29.90 18.37 -25.46
CA GLN A 310 -30.84 17.51 -26.18
C GLN A 310 -31.96 18.40 -26.73
N THR A 311 -32.22 18.26 -28.03
CA THR A 311 -33.02 19.19 -28.85
C THR A 311 -34.53 19.07 -28.62
N GLU A 312 -34.98 18.08 -27.86
CA GLU A 312 -36.39 17.93 -27.51
C GLU A 312 -36.81 19.06 -26.55
N ASP A 313 -37.62 19.99 -27.07
CA ASP A 313 -38.23 21.15 -26.40
C ASP A 313 -37.26 22.31 -26.05
N LEU A 314 -36.30 22.60 -26.94
CA LEU A 314 -35.44 23.77 -26.81
C LEU A 314 -36.17 25.03 -27.32
N LYS A 315 -36.38 26.00 -26.42
CA LYS A 315 -36.92 27.34 -26.78
C LYS A 315 -35.90 28.43 -26.47
N VAL A 316 -35.53 29.21 -27.49
CA VAL A 316 -34.58 30.32 -27.39
C VAL A 316 -35.28 31.61 -27.82
N GLU A 317 -35.31 32.61 -26.94
CA GLU A 317 -35.86 33.92 -27.26
C GLU A 317 -34.85 35.04 -27.02
N TRP A 318 -34.71 35.94 -27.99
CA TRP A 318 -34.04 37.23 -27.78
C TRP A 318 -35.08 38.32 -27.58
N ARG A 319 -34.96 39.07 -26.49
CA ARG A 319 -35.84 40.18 -26.13
C ARG A 319 -35.05 41.42 -25.83
N ARG A 320 -35.60 42.56 -26.20
CA ARG A 320 -35.18 43.85 -25.67
C ARG A 320 -35.51 43.93 -24.19
N LYS A 321 -34.58 44.37 -23.36
CA LYS A 321 -34.76 44.49 -21.90
C LYS A 321 -35.48 45.78 -21.53
N ASP A 322 -35.19 46.85 -22.26
CA ASP A 322 -35.82 48.17 -22.12
C ASP A 322 -37.32 48.13 -22.44
N THR A 323 -37.68 47.52 -23.56
CA THR A 323 -39.08 47.48 -24.03
C THR A 323 -39.79 46.13 -23.81
N LYS A 324 -39.07 45.09 -23.39
CA LYS A 324 -39.54 43.69 -23.31
C LYS A 324 -39.98 43.09 -24.66
N THR A 325 -39.76 43.80 -25.76
CA THR A 325 -40.14 43.39 -27.12
C THR A 325 -39.37 42.14 -27.54
N LEU A 326 -40.07 41.15 -28.08
CA LEU A 326 -39.45 39.98 -28.71
C LEU A 326 -38.77 40.41 -30.00
N VAL A 327 -37.51 40.02 -30.18
CA VAL A 327 -36.71 40.31 -31.38
C VAL A 327 -36.75 39.11 -32.30
N HIS A 328 -36.44 37.93 -31.76
CA HIS A 328 -36.43 36.67 -32.50
C HIS A 328 -36.69 35.49 -31.58
N LEU A 329 -37.45 34.50 -32.06
CA LEU A 329 -37.75 33.24 -31.40
C LEU A 329 -37.23 32.06 -32.24
N TYR A 330 -36.66 31.07 -31.57
CA TYR A 330 -36.39 29.74 -32.11
C TYR A 330 -37.07 28.70 -31.20
N GLN A 331 -37.92 27.87 -31.78
CA GLN A 331 -38.64 26.83 -31.05
C GLN A 331 -38.98 25.68 -32.00
N ASP A 332 -38.75 24.44 -31.55
CA ASP A 332 -39.16 23.21 -32.26
C ASP A 332 -38.69 23.12 -33.73
N GLY A 333 -37.49 23.65 -34.02
CA GLY A 333 -36.89 23.66 -35.35
C GLY A 333 -37.28 24.86 -36.22
N GLU A 334 -38.27 25.65 -35.81
CA GLU A 334 -38.69 26.87 -36.51
C GLU A 334 -38.03 28.13 -35.92
N SER A 335 -37.69 29.06 -36.81
CA SER A 335 -37.03 30.33 -36.50
C SER A 335 -37.89 31.48 -37.01
N GLN A 336 -38.43 32.30 -36.11
CA GLN A 336 -39.36 33.39 -36.45
C GLN A 336 -38.95 34.73 -35.81
N ALA A 337 -38.80 35.76 -36.64
CA ALA A 337 -38.53 37.14 -36.20
C ALA A 337 -39.83 37.92 -35.99
N GLN A 338 -39.82 38.91 -35.09
CA GLN A 338 -40.95 39.81 -34.86
C GLN A 338 -41.12 40.80 -36.02
N GLN A 339 -42.33 41.32 -36.25
CA GLN A 339 -42.70 42.18 -37.38
C GLN A 339 -41.74 43.37 -37.66
N ASP A 340 -41.21 44.04 -36.63
CA ASP A 340 -40.25 45.16 -36.81
C ASP A 340 -38.82 44.72 -37.17
N TYR A 341 -38.52 43.43 -36.93
CA TYR A 341 -37.24 42.75 -37.10
C TYR A 341 -37.26 41.71 -38.23
N GLN A 342 -38.40 41.58 -38.93
CA GLN A 342 -38.59 40.71 -40.08
C GLN A 342 -37.54 41.02 -41.16
N ASP A 343 -36.89 39.99 -41.71
CA ASP A 343 -35.83 40.06 -42.74
C ASP A 343 -34.50 40.70 -42.30
N ARG A 344 -34.32 40.98 -41.01
CA ARG A 344 -33.10 41.60 -40.47
C ARG A 344 -32.59 40.98 -39.18
N ALA A 345 -33.40 40.25 -38.42
CA ALA A 345 -32.91 39.43 -37.32
C ALA A 345 -32.81 37.96 -37.79
N HIS A 346 -31.69 37.29 -37.53
CA HIS A 346 -31.43 35.92 -37.99
C HIS A 346 -30.66 35.11 -36.94
N PHE A 347 -31.11 33.89 -36.64
CA PHE A 347 -30.34 32.90 -35.88
C PHE A 347 -29.41 32.09 -36.79
N PHE A 348 -28.32 31.59 -36.21
CA PHE A 348 -27.44 30.59 -36.84
C PHE A 348 -28.02 29.19 -36.62
N THR A 349 -29.12 28.87 -37.30
CA THR A 349 -29.94 27.67 -37.05
C THR A 349 -29.17 26.36 -37.19
N ASP A 350 -28.18 26.31 -38.07
CA ASP A 350 -27.25 25.18 -38.27
C ASP A 350 -26.32 24.93 -37.06
N GLN A 351 -26.14 25.93 -36.19
CA GLN A 351 -25.21 25.89 -35.05
C GLN A 351 -25.91 25.83 -33.68
N ILE A 352 -27.25 25.89 -33.64
CA ILE A 352 -28.01 25.85 -32.38
C ILE A 352 -27.77 24.53 -31.63
N GLN A 353 -27.70 23.41 -32.36
CA GLN A 353 -27.41 22.09 -31.79
C GLN A 353 -26.01 22.00 -31.17
N GLN A 354 -25.08 22.82 -31.66
CA GLN A 354 -23.70 22.93 -31.16
C GLN A 354 -23.58 23.93 -30.01
N GLY A 355 -24.70 24.56 -29.59
CA GLY A 355 -24.74 25.51 -28.49
C GLY A 355 -24.56 26.97 -28.91
N ASN A 356 -24.64 27.31 -30.20
CA ASN A 356 -24.65 28.70 -30.65
C ASN A 356 -26.07 29.28 -30.64
N PHE A 357 -26.34 30.20 -29.72
CA PHE A 357 -27.61 30.91 -29.58
C PHE A 357 -27.49 32.40 -29.98
N SER A 358 -26.43 32.74 -30.73
CA SER A 358 -26.16 34.11 -31.15
C SER A 358 -27.23 34.61 -32.12
N LEU A 359 -27.57 35.89 -32.02
CA LEU A 359 -28.50 36.55 -32.93
C LEU A 359 -27.76 37.55 -33.80
N ARG A 360 -27.91 37.43 -35.12
CA ARG A 360 -27.48 38.46 -36.07
C ARG A 360 -28.61 39.46 -36.28
N LEU A 361 -28.29 40.75 -36.20
CA LEU A 361 -29.21 41.85 -36.46
C LEU A 361 -28.62 42.78 -37.53
N ASP A 362 -29.27 42.84 -38.68
CA ASP A 362 -28.87 43.57 -39.88
C ASP A 362 -29.57 44.93 -40.01
N LYS A 363 -28.97 45.83 -40.82
CA LYS A 363 -29.53 47.13 -41.21
C LYS A 363 -29.90 48.03 -40.01
N LEU A 364 -29.08 48.04 -38.96
CA LEU A 364 -29.37 48.68 -37.67
C LEU A 364 -29.97 50.09 -37.78
N LYS A 365 -31.12 50.28 -37.12
CA LYS A 365 -31.86 51.55 -37.01
C LYS A 365 -31.44 52.29 -35.74
N LYS A 366 -31.72 53.60 -35.68
CA LYS A 366 -31.48 54.43 -34.48
C LYS A 366 -32.21 53.88 -33.25
N ASP A 367 -33.38 53.31 -33.48
CA ASP A 367 -34.22 52.76 -32.43
C ASP A 367 -33.72 51.41 -31.94
N ASP A 368 -32.83 50.71 -32.67
CA ASP A 368 -32.26 49.42 -32.26
C ASP A 368 -31.24 49.57 -31.11
N ALA A 369 -30.78 50.78 -30.80
CA ALA A 369 -29.94 51.03 -29.64
C ALA A 369 -30.71 50.76 -28.33
N GLY A 370 -30.10 50.00 -27.43
CA GLY A 370 -30.75 49.53 -26.22
C GLY A 370 -30.11 48.25 -25.69
N GLU A 371 -30.78 47.67 -24.70
CA GLU A 371 -30.29 46.48 -24.02
C GLU A 371 -31.07 45.24 -24.46
N TYR A 372 -30.36 44.15 -24.75
CA TYR A 372 -30.92 42.91 -25.26
C TYR A 372 -30.64 41.77 -24.28
N THR A 373 -31.56 40.83 -24.20
CA THR A 373 -31.50 39.65 -23.34
C THR A 373 -31.85 38.41 -24.12
N CYS A 374 -31.00 37.40 -24.06
CA CYS A 374 -31.33 36.06 -24.57
C CYS A 374 -31.81 35.20 -23.41
N ARG A 375 -32.86 34.40 -23.60
CA ARG A 375 -33.29 33.37 -22.65
C ARG A 375 -33.42 32.04 -23.36
N VAL A 376 -32.85 31.01 -22.74
CA VAL A 376 -32.93 29.63 -23.21
C VAL A 376 -33.69 28.79 -22.19
N HIS A 377 -34.74 28.14 -22.66
CA HIS A 377 -35.62 27.27 -21.89
C HIS A 377 -35.43 25.81 -22.34
N SER A 378 -35.42 24.90 -21.37
CA SER A 378 -35.45 23.45 -21.54
C SER A 378 -36.32 22.87 -20.41
N LYS A 379 -37.01 21.73 -20.67
CA LYS A 379 -38.15 21.09 -19.95
C LYS A 379 -38.35 21.30 -18.43
N GLN A 380 -37.42 21.86 -17.63
CA GLN A 380 -37.59 22.09 -16.18
C GLN A 380 -37.09 23.42 -15.58
N ARG A 381 -36.66 24.46 -16.33
CA ARG A 381 -36.47 25.85 -15.80
C ARG A 381 -36.05 26.85 -16.90
N SER A 382 -36.12 28.16 -16.63
CA SER A 382 -35.35 29.16 -17.39
C SER A 382 -33.89 29.02 -17.00
N VAL A 383 -33.06 28.45 -17.87
CA VAL A 383 -31.76 27.93 -17.42
C VAL A 383 -30.64 28.98 -17.52
N PHE A 384 -30.70 29.90 -18.50
CA PHE A 384 -29.64 30.90 -18.72
C PHE A 384 -30.18 32.23 -19.28
N SER A 385 -29.52 33.34 -18.91
CA SER A 385 -29.77 34.67 -19.46
C SER A 385 -28.45 35.40 -19.68
N THR A 386 -28.29 36.06 -20.83
CA THR A 386 -27.17 36.99 -21.10
C THR A 386 -27.71 38.39 -21.39
N GLN A 387 -26.88 39.43 -21.25
CA GLN A 387 -27.27 40.83 -21.43
C GLN A 387 -26.31 41.55 -22.37
N PHE A 388 -26.83 42.27 -23.34
CA PHE A 388 -26.02 42.94 -24.37
C PHE A 388 -26.47 44.39 -24.55
N THR A 389 -25.53 45.32 -24.49
CA THR A 389 -25.83 46.76 -24.62
C THR A 389 -25.34 47.27 -25.96
N LEU A 390 -26.28 47.74 -26.79
CA LEU A 390 -25.99 48.41 -28.05
C LEU A 390 -25.99 49.93 -27.82
N GLU A 391 -24.81 50.54 -27.80
CA GLU A 391 -24.63 51.98 -27.60
C GLU A 391 -24.72 52.74 -28.95
N LYS A 392 -25.32 53.93 -28.93
CA LYS A 392 -25.42 54.82 -30.10
C LYS A 392 -24.04 55.40 -30.41
N ASP A 393 -23.57 55.24 -31.65
CA ASP A 393 -22.38 55.95 -32.12
C ASP A 393 -22.69 56.76 -33.39
N PHE A 394 -22.49 58.07 -33.31
CA PHE A 394 -22.56 59.00 -34.44
C PHE A 394 -21.13 59.43 -34.74
N LEU A 395 -20.40 58.74 -35.62
CA LEU A 395 -19.13 59.27 -36.14
C LEU A 395 -18.72 58.66 -37.48
N TYR A 396 -18.36 59.58 -38.37
CA TYR A 396 -17.88 59.41 -39.72
C TYR A 396 -16.59 58.58 -39.76
N LEU A 397 -16.46 57.78 -40.82
CA LEU A 397 -15.22 57.31 -41.45
C LEU A 397 -13.95 57.31 -40.56
N ASN A 398 -13.81 56.31 -39.68
CA ASN A 398 -12.57 55.64 -39.20
C ASN A 398 -12.77 55.15 -37.76
N VAL A 399 -13.05 53.86 -37.58
CA VAL A 399 -13.07 53.24 -36.24
C VAL A 399 -12.44 51.86 -36.33
N LYS A 400 -11.35 51.66 -35.58
CA LYS A 400 -10.84 50.35 -35.16
C LYS A 400 -11.94 49.61 -34.40
N VAL A 401 -12.41 48.48 -34.92
CA VAL A 401 -13.45 47.66 -34.27
C VAL A 401 -12.84 46.71 -33.23
N SER A 402 -13.50 46.63 -32.07
CA SER A 402 -13.36 45.68 -30.94
C SER A 402 -12.03 45.64 -30.17
N SER A 403 -12.02 46.22 -28.95
CA SER A 403 -10.92 46.13 -27.98
C SER A 403 -11.02 44.95 -27.00
N ALA A 404 -12.00 44.05 -27.15
CA ALA A 404 -12.15 42.87 -26.29
C ALA A 404 -11.75 41.59 -27.04
N PRO A 405 -10.93 40.71 -26.43
CA PRO A 405 -10.51 39.45 -27.05
C PRO A 405 -11.69 38.47 -27.18
N LEU A 406 -11.78 37.82 -28.34
CA LEU A 406 -12.70 36.73 -28.62
C LEU A 406 -12.19 35.47 -27.93
N VAL A 407 -12.97 34.94 -26.99
CA VAL A 407 -12.61 33.77 -26.20
C VAL A 407 -13.39 32.57 -26.69
N ALA A 408 -12.71 31.50 -27.09
CA ALA A 408 -13.33 30.29 -27.61
C ALA A 408 -12.60 29.02 -27.11
N PRO A 409 -13.29 27.89 -26.89
CA PRO A 409 -12.65 26.66 -26.45
C PRO A 409 -11.80 25.98 -27.54
N LEU A 410 -10.75 25.27 -27.13
CA LEU A 410 -9.97 24.41 -28.04
C LEU A 410 -10.86 23.33 -28.69
N GLY A 411 -10.64 23.06 -29.97
CA GLY A 411 -11.40 22.11 -30.79
C GLY A 411 -12.77 22.62 -31.26
N SER A 412 -13.18 23.83 -30.88
CA SER A 412 -14.45 24.41 -31.32
C SER A 412 -14.31 25.27 -32.58
N SER A 413 -15.45 25.68 -33.14
CA SER A 413 -15.54 26.60 -34.27
C SER A 413 -15.83 28.02 -33.80
N VAL A 414 -15.13 29.01 -34.36
CA VAL A 414 -15.32 30.42 -34.06
C VAL A 414 -15.49 31.24 -35.33
N VAL A 415 -16.29 32.31 -35.26
CA VAL A 415 -16.43 33.27 -36.35
C VAL A 415 -15.73 34.57 -35.99
N LEU A 416 -14.70 34.92 -36.74
CA LEU A 416 -14.00 36.20 -36.69
C LEU A 416 -14.80 37.23 -37.50
N PRO A 417 -15.39 38.26 -36.85
CA PRO A 417 -16.30 39.17 -37.52
C PRO A 417 -15.56 40.17 -38.42
N CYS A 418 -15.99 40.30 -39.66
CA CYS A 418 -15.57 41.39 -40.56
C CYS A 418 -16.74 41.77 -41.47
N PHE A 419 -17.25 42.99 -41.34
CA PHE A 419 -18.43 43.46 -42.07
C PHE A 419 -18.20 44.87 -42.63
N CYS A 420 -18.62 45.10 -43.87
CA CYS A 420 -18.55 46.40 -44.54
C CYS A 420 -19.88 46.74 -45.24
N ALA A 421 -20.21 48.03 -45.33
CA ALA A 421 -21.44 48.47 -45.97
C ALA A 421 -21.38 48.33 -47.51
N LYS A 422 -22.49 47.90 -48.12
CA LYS A 422 -22.60 47.62 -49.56
C LYS A 422 -22.25 48.80 -50.48
N SER A 423 -22.38 50.04 -50.00
CA SER A 423 -22.11 51.28 -50.74
C SER A 423 -20.63 51.48 -51.14
N LEU A 424 -19.73 50.62 -50.68
CA LEU A 424 -18.28 50.71 -50.91
C LEU A 424 -17.73 49.63 -51.86
N LEU A 425 -18.59 48.74 -52.38
CA LEU A 425 -18.20 47.51 -53.07
C LEU A 425 -18.38 47.65 -54.60
N SER A 426 -17.30 47.40 -55.35
CA SER A 426 -17.25 47.26 -56.82
C SER A 426 -17.03 45.78 -57.17
N ASN A 427 -17.23 45.39 -58.43
CA ASN A 427 -17.08 43.99 -58.91
C ASN A 427 -15.67 43.36 -58.72
N ASP A 428 -14.68 44.13 -58.25
CA ASP A 428 -13.25 43.77 -58.24
C ASP A 428 -12.74 43.74 -56.78
N LEU A 429 -13.24 42.75 -56.03
CA LEU A 429 -13.08 42.65 -54.57
C LEU A 429 -12.01 41.60 -54.20
N LYS A 430 -11.06 42.01 -53.35
CA LYS A 430 -10.11 41.09 -52.71
C LYS A 430 -10.19 41.21 -51.20
N VAL A 431 -10.31 40.09 -50.49
CA VAL A 431 -10.38 40.04 -49.02
C VAL A 431 -9.31 39.10 -48.50
N GLU A 432 -8.49 39.58 -47.57
CA GLU A 432 -7.50 38.74 -46.87
C GLU A 432 -7.74 38.74 -45.36
N TRP A 433 -7.55 37.57 -44.75
CA TRP A 433 -7.36 37.42 -43.32
C TRP A 433 -5.92 37.05 -43.03
N ARG A 434 -5.27 37.82 -42.15
CA ARG A 434 -3.89 37.60 -41.71
C ARG A 434 -3.80 37.47 -40.20
N ARG A 435 -2.91 36.59 -39.74
CA ARG A 435 -2.48 36.49 -38.33
C ARG A 435 -1.03 36.91 -38.26
N LYS A 436 -0.76 38.11 -37.72
CA LYS A 436 0.55 38.78 -37.87
C LYS A 436 0.93 38.87 -39.36
N GLU A 437 2.03 38.25 -39.79
CA GLU A 437 2.49 38.21 -41.19
C GLU A 437 1.91 37.03 -41.99
N THR A 438 1.34 36.03 -41.32
CA THR A 438 0.86 34.80 -41.97
C THR A 438 -0.53 35.00 -42.58
N LEU A 439 -0.67 34.69 -43.87
CA LEU A 439 -1.98 34.62 -44.53
C LEU A 439 -2.75 33.42 -44.00
N VAL A 440 -3.99 33.65 -43.55
CA VAL A 440 -4.89 32.62 -43.03
C VAL A 440 -5.83 32.16 -44.15
N HIS A 441 -6.51 33.11 -44.79
CA HIS A 441 -7.44 32.83 -45.89
C HIS A 441 -7.54 34.03 -46.84
N LEU A 442 -7.63 33.75 -48.14
CA LEU A 442 -7.82 34.72 -49.22
C LEU A 442 -9.14 34.45 -49.95
N TYR A 443 -9.83 35.54 -50.33
CA TYR A 443 -10.92 35.53 -51.29
C TYR A 443 -10.62 36.55 -52.39
N GLN A 444 -10.63 36.11 -53.65
CA GLN A 444 -10.37 36.95 -54.80
C GLN A 444 -11.05 36.35 -56.05
N ASP A 445 -11.66 37.19 -56.88
CA ASP A 445 -12.22 36.82 -58.20
C ASP A 445 -13.24 35.65 -58.16
N GLY A 446 -13.96 35.51 -57.04
CA GLY A 446 -14.95 34.45 -56.83
C GLY A 446 -14.36 33.16 -56.24
N GLU A 447 -13.05 33.05 -56.13
CA GLU A 447 -12.36 31.92 -55.51
C GLU A 447 -12.02 32.19 -54.05
N SER A 448 -12.11 31.14 -53.23
CA SER A 448 -11.80 31.15 -51.81
C SER A 448 -10.70 30.12 -51.54
N GLN A 449 -9.55 30.57 -51.08
CA GLN A 449 -8.36 29.73 -50.88
C GLN A 449 -7.77 29.95 -49.48
N ALA A 450 -7.70 28.88 -48.69
CA ALA A 450 -7.03 28.87 -47.38
C ALA A 450 -5.55 28.51 -47.52
N GLN A 451 -4.71 29.02 -46.62
CA GLN A 451 -3.29 28.64 -46.55
C GLN A 451 -3.13 27.20 -46.05
N GLN A 452 -2.02 26.53 -46.38
CA GLN A 452 -1.75 25.11 -46.06
C GLN A 452 -2.06 24.71 -44.61
N ASP A 453 -1.69 25.52 -43.61
CA ASP A 453 -1.95 25.22 -42.19
C ASP A 453 -3.43 25.33 -41.77
N TYR A 454 -4.22 26.06 -42.56
CA TYR A 454 -5.63 26.36 -42.32
C TYR A 454 -6.57 25.68 -43.33
N GLN A 455 -5.99 24.88 -44.23
CA GLN A 455 -6.71 24.12 -45.23
C GLN A 455 -7.74 23.23 -44.51
N ASP A 456 -8.97 23.21 -45.03
CA ASP A 456 -10.14 22.49 -44.48
C ASP A 456 -10.75 23.04 -43.18
N ARG A 457 -10.16 24.07 -42.56
CA ARG A 457 -10.64 24.61 -41.28
C ARG A 457 -11.02 26.08 -41.30
N ALA A 458 -10.43 26.87 -42.19
CA ALA A 458 -10.80 28.27 -42.37
C ALA A 458 -11.76 28.36 -43.55
N HIS A 459 -12.91 29.03 -43.37
CA HIS A 459 -13.97 29.12 -44.38
C HIS A 459 -14.57 30.53 -44.43
N PHE A 460 -14.75 31.08 -45.63
CA PHE A 460 -15.54 32.28 -45.86
C PHE A 460 -17.03 31.95 -46.08
N PHE A 461 -17.90 32.88 -45.69
CA PHE A 461 -19.33 32.85 -46.03
C PHE A 461 -19.54 33.40 -47.44
N THR A 462 -19.14 32.65 -48.46
CA THR A 462 -19.07 33.10 -49.87
C THR A 462 -20.41 33.61 -50.42
N ASP A 463 -21.52 33.04 -49.99
CA ASP A 463 -22.90 33.45 -50.30
C ASP A 463 -23.26 34.86 -49.77
N GLN A 464 -22.55 35.32 -48.73
CA GLN A 464 -22.85 36.58 -48.03
C GLN A 464 -21.83 37.69 -48.32
N ILE A 465 -20.79 37.41 -49.11
CA ILE A 465 -19.76 38.39 -49.49
C ILE A 465 -20.39 39.58 -50.24
N GLN A 466 -21.36 39.30 -51.14
CA GLN A 466 -22.09 40.34 -51.87
C GLN A 466 -22.99 41.23 -50.99
N GLN A 467 -23.25 40.78 -49.77
CA GLN A 467 -24.02 41.50 -48.76
C GLN A 467 -23.11 42.28 -47.79
N GLY A 468 -21.79 42.19 -47.98
CA GLY A 468 -20.78 42.86 -47.15
C GLY A 468 -20.32 42.05 -45.93
N ASN A 469 -20.59 40.74 -45.88
CA ASN A 469 -20.04 39.85 -44.86
C ASN A 469 -18.73 39.23 -45.32
N PHE A 470 -17.63 39.60 -44.66
CA PHE A 470 -16.28 39.10 -44.90
C PHE A 470 -15.73 38.33 -43.70
N SER A 471 -16.63 37.86 -42.82
CA SER A 471 -16.26 37.12 -41.62
C SER A 471 -15.62 35.79 -41.98
N LEU A 472 -14.67 35.35 -41.14
CA LEU A 472 -13.99 34.06 -41.29
C LEU A 472 -14.49 33.10 -40.23
N ARG A 473 -14.99 31.94 -40.65
CA ARG A 473 -15.20 30.80 -39.75
C ARG A 473 -13.90 30.02 -39.65
N LEU A 474 -13.42 29.78 -38.43
CA LEU A 474 -12.26 28.96 -38.14
C LEU A 474 -12.71 27.78 -37.27
N ASP A 475 -12.66 26.59 -37.82
CA ASP A 475 -13.01 25.32 -37.18
C ASP A 475 -11.78 24.70 -36.48
N ASP A 476 -12.04 23.77 -35.54
CA ASP A 476 -11.04 22.96 -34.83
C ASP A 476 -9.94 23.77 -34.09
N LEU A 477 -10.30 24.84 -33.37
CA LEU A 477 -9.33 25.75 -32.74
C LEU A 477 -8.16 25.07 -31.98
N ARG A 478 -6.92 25.38 -32.37
CA ARG A 478 -5.67 24.92 -31.74
C ARG A 478 -5.12 25.99 -30.77
N ALA A 479 -4.26 25.56 -29.85
CA ALA A 479 -3.57 26.50 -28.94
C ALA A 479 -2.66 27.47 -29.71
N GLU A 480 -2.14 27.01 -30.85
CA GLU A 480 -1.32 27.79 -31.78
C GLU A 480 -2.10 28.87 -32.51
N ASP A 481 -3.44 28.80 -32.52
CA ASP A 481 -4.31 29.78 -33.17
C ASP A 481 -4.46 31.07 -32.35
N GLU A 482 -3.89 31.14 -31.14
CA GLU A 482 -3.86 32.34 -30.29
C GLU A 482 -3.15 33.51 -31.01
N GLY A 483 -3.83 34.64 -31.12
CA GLY A 483 -3.22 35.83 -31.71
C GLY A 483 -4.20 36.89 -32.20
N GLN A 484 -3.63 37.93 -32.79
CA GLN A 484 -4.40 39.01 -33.42
C GLN A 484 -4.57 38.72 -34.90
N TYR A 485 -5.83 38.66 -35.33
CA TYR A 485 -6.24 38.49 -36.71
C TYR A 485 -6.65 39.83 -37.29
N THR A 486 -6.25 40.08 -38.54
CA THR A 486 -6.57 41.29 -39.29
C THR A 486 -7.29 40.90 -40.58
N CYS A 487 -8.47 41.47 -40.78
CA CYS A 487 -9.22 41.44 -42.02
C CYS A 487 -8.86 42.69 -42.82
N THR A 488 -8.50 42.54 -44.09
CA THR A 488 -8.27 43.67 -45.01
C THR A 488 -9.06 43.45 -46.29
N VAL A 489 -9.86 44.46 -46.66
CA VAL A 489 -10.70 44.46 -47.86
C VAL A 489 -10.14 45.48 -48.85
N TYR A 490 -9.86 45.01 -50.06
CA TYR A 490 -9.33 45.80 -51.17
C TYR A 490 -10.37 45.96 -52.28
N ASN A 491 -10.37 47.14 -52.90
CA ASN A 491 -11.12 47.44 -54.12
C ASN A 491 -10.17 48.12 -55.11
N LYS A 492 -10.01 47.56 -56.32
CA LYS A 492 -9.09 48.09 -57.35
C LYS A 492 -7.71 48.48 -56.77
N GLN A 493 -7.14 47.58 -55.95
CA GLN A 493 -5.82 47.71 -55.31
C GLN A 493 -5.68 48.75 -54.18
N ARG A 494 -6.75 49.46 -53.78
CA ARG A 494 -6.76 50.29 -52.55
C ARG A 494 -7.42 49.54 -51.40
N SER A 495 -6.81 49.57 -50.21
CA SER A 495 -7.46 49.07 -48.99
C SER A 495 -8.60 50.03 -48.62
N VAL A 496 -9.82 49.51 -48.63
CA VAL A 496 -11.04 50.30 -48.35
C VAL A 496 -11.51 50.12 -46.92
N PHE A 497 -11.21 48.96 -46.32
CA PHE A 497 -11.62 48.63 -44.96
C PHE A 497 -10.63 47.67 -44.32
N SER A 498 -10.37 47.85 -43.02
CA SER A 498 -9.60 46.90 -42.22
C SER A 498 -10.18 46.79 -40.81
N ALA A 499 -10.24 45.57 -40.29
CA ALA A 499 -10.71 45.27 -38.94
C ALA A 499 -9.73 44.31 -38.24
N GLN A 500 -9.57 44.47 -36.93
CA GLN A 500 -8.72 43.60 -36.12
C GLN A 500 -9.56 42.85 -35.10
N THR A 501 -9.19 41.60 -34.79
CA THR A 501 -9.84 40.78 -33.77
C THR A 501 -8.77 39.96 -33.05
N SER A 502 -8.71 40.06 -31.72
CA SER A 502 -7.83 39.21 -30.90
C SER A 502 -8.56 37.91 -30.55
N LEU A 503 -7.92 36.76 -30.72
CA LEU A 503 -8.45 35.43 -30.41
C LEU A 503 -7.64 34.80 -29.26
N GLU A 504 -8.34 34.39 -28.21
CA GLU A 504 -7.79 33.68 -27.04
C GLU A 504 -8.45 32.30 -26.89
N PRO A 505 -7.81 31.23 -27.37
CA PRO A 505 -8.27 29.86 -27.13
C PRO A 505 -8.18 29.51 -25.64
N ARG A 506 -9.20 28.85 -25.08
CA ARG A 506 -9.19 28.35 -23.69
C ARG A 506 -9.40 26.85 -23.62
N LEU A 507 -8.73 26.21 -22.66
CA LEU A 507 -8.94 24.79 -22.38
C LEU A 507 -10.32 24.60 -21.74
N LEU A 508 -11.05 23.57 -22.18
CA LEU A 508 -12.36 23.25 -21.62
C LEU A 508 -12.23 22.88 -20.14
N ASP A 509 -13.01 23.54 -19.27
CA ASP A 509 -13.00 23.31 -17.82
C ASP A 509 -13.30 21.84 -17.43
N SER A 510 -13.97 21.08 -18.30
CA SER A 510 -14.19 19.64 -18.17
C SER A 510 -12.94 18.80 -18.41
N VAL A 511 -12.11 19.15 -19.41
CA VAL A 511 -10.86 18.41 -19.73
C VAL A 511 -9.82 18.64 -18.63
N LEU A 512 -9.72 19.86 -18.11
CA LEU A 512 -8.89 20.14 -16.92
C LEU A 512 -9.37 19.37 -15.68
N ARG A 513 -10.69 19.28 -15.46
CA ARG A 513 -11.26 18.48 -14.36
C ARG A 513 -10.97 16.99 -14.52
N LEU A 514 -11.06 16.46 -15.73
CA LEU A 514 -10.73 15.07 -16.03
C LEU A 514 -9.23 14.81 -15.80
N HIS A 515 -8.37 15.71 -16.26
CA HIS A 515 -6.93 15.60 -16.04
C HIS A 515 -6.57 15.66 -14.55
N LEU A 516 -7.17 16.58 -13.78
CA LEU A 516 -6.97 16.66 -12.34
C LEU A 516 -7.49 15.40 -11.62
N PHE A 517 -8.63 14.85 -12.06
CA PHE A 517 -9.17 13.60 -11.54
C PHE A 517 -8.25 12.40 -11.80
N LEU A 518 -7.76 12.26 -13.04
CA LEU A 518 -6.83 11.20 -13.44
C LEU A 518 -5.47 11.29 -12.75
N VAL A 519 -5.04 12.50 -12.37
CA VAL A 519 -3.80 12.71 -11.62
C VAL A 519 -3.98 12.45 -10.12
N VAL A 520 -5.10 12.86 -9.53
CA VAL A 520 -5.29 12.78 -8.07
C VAL A 520 -5.83 11.42 -7.64
N CYS A 521 -6.88 10.89 -8.28
CA CYS A 521 -7.55 9.67 -7.80
C CYS A 521 -6.64 8.43 -7.77
N PRO A 522 -5.93 8.05 -8.84
CA PRO A 522 -5.08 6.86 -8.83
C PRO A 522 -3.97 6.94 -7.78
N ASN A 523 -3.36 8.11 -7.60
CA ASN A 523 -2.29 8.29 -6.61
C ASN A 523 -2.83 8.23 -5.17
N MET A 524 -4.02 8.80 -4.91
CA MET A 524 -4.66 8.65 -3.60
C MET A 524 -5.09 7.20 -3.32
N ILE A 525 -5.62 6.48 -4.31
CA ILE A 525 -5.96 5.06 -4.17
C ILE A 525 -4.71 4.25 -3.86
N MET A 526 -3.62 4.45 -4.61
CA MET A 526 -2.36 3.74 -4.34
C MET A 526 -1.77 4.10 -2.98
N PHE A 527 -1.87 5.36 -2.54
CA PHE A 527 -1.49 5.75 -1.18
C PHE A 527 -2.23 4.91 -0.13
N PHE A 528 -3.57 4.86 -0.20
CA PHE A 528 -4.35 4.07 0.75
C PHE A 528 -4.07 2.57 0.63
N ALA A 529 -3.86 2.04 -0.58
CA ALA A 529 -3.49 0.65 -0.77
C ALA A 529 -2.17 0.29 -0.06
N PHE A 530 -1.15 1.15 -0.15
CA PHE A 530 0.11 0.95 0.58
C PHE A 530 -0.04 1.13 2.08
N VAL A 531 -0.89 2.06 2.54
CA VAL A 531 -1.24 2.16 3.96
C VAL A 531 -1.87 0.86 4.46
N PHE A 532 -2.86 0.31 3.75
CA PHE A 532 -3.50 -0.95 4.15
C PHE A 532 -2.55 -2.13 4.08
N TRP A 533 -1.75 -2.24 3.02
CA TRP A 533 -0.75 -3.29 2.88
C TRP A 533 0.28 -3.23 4.01
N GLY A 534 0.76 -2.03 4.35
CA GLY A 534 1.65 -1.81 5.48
C GLY A 534 1.09 -2.15 6.85
N VAL A 535 -0.24 -2.15 6.97
CA VAL A 535 -0.94 -2.52 8.20
C VAL A 535 -1.14 -4.03 8.25
N SER A 536 -1.41 -4.69 7.11
CA SER A 536 -1.71 -6.13 7.07
C SER A 536 -0.48 -7.02 7.00
N GLU A 537 0.50 -6.70 6.14
CA GLU A 537 1.57 -7.63 5.74
C GLU A 537 2.93 -6.94 5.50
N GLY A 538 2.93 -5.64 5.19
CA GLY A 538 4.09 -4.91 4.72
C GLY A 538 5.01 -4.41 5.83
N SER A 539 6.25 -4.11 5.46
CA SER A 539 7.20 -3.44 6.36
C SER A 539 6.77 -1.99 6.61
N VAL A 540 6.87 -1.51 7.86
CA VAL A 540 6.66 -0.10 8.22
C VAL A 540 7.52 0.82 7.37
N SER A 541 8.78 0.45 7.12
CA SER A 541 9.70 1.26 6.33
C SER A 541 9.24 1.41 4.88
N GLU A 542 8.77 0.32 4.27
CA GLU A 542 8.29 0.31 2.88
C GLU A 542 6.99 1.08 2.74
N THR A 543 6.09 0.90 3.70
CA THR A 543 4.81 1.61 3.80
C THR A 543 5.00 3.11 3.80
N VAL A 544 5.86 3.62 4.69
CA VAL A 544 6.10 5.06 4.82
C VAL A 544 6.73 5.62 3.54
N CYS A 545 7.64 4.87 2.90
CA CYS A 545 8.28 5.30 1.64
C CYS A 545 7.28 5.36 0.48
N CYS A 546 6.48 4.31 0.28
CA CYS A 546 5.47 4.26 -0.77
C CYS A 546 4.38 5.31 -0.55
N CYS A 547 3.93 5.50 0.70
CA CYS A 547 2.97 6.54 1.04
C CYS A 547 3.48 7.95 0.73
N ALA A 548 4.73 8.27 1.09
CA ALA A 548 5.32 9.56 0.77
C ALA A 548 5.39 9.81 -0.75
N LEU A 549 5.77 8.80 -1.54
CA LEU A 549 5.82 8.89 -3.00
C LEU A 549 4.45 9.21 -3.59
N TYR A 550 3.44 8.41 -3.27
CA TYR A 550 2.10 8.57 -3.86
C TYR A 550 1.38 9.83 -3.37
N PHE A 551 1.74 10.36 -2.19
CA PHE A 551 1.23 11.65 -1.72
C PHE A 551 1.86 12.85 -2.45
N LEU A 552 3.16 12.79 -2.79
CA LEU A 552 3.86 13.90 -3.46
C LEU A 552 3.63 13.91 -4.98
N ARG A 553 3.39 12.76 -5.59
CA ARG A 553 3.28 12.59 -7.05
C ARG A 553 2.21 13.47 -7.73
N PRO A 554 1.03 13.73 -7.14
CA PRO A 554 0.07 14.68 -7.69
C PRO A 554 0.61 16.11 -7.86
N LEU A 555 1.48 16.59 -6.94
CA LEU A 555 2.09 17.93 -7.03
C LEU A 555 2.99 18.03 -8.28
N LEU A 556 3.75 16.98 -8.57
CA LEU A 556 4.66 16.94 -9.72
C LEU A 556 3.94 16.72 -11.04
N LEU A 557 2.89 15.92 -11.06
CA LEU A 557 2.04 15.79 -12.24
C LEU A 557 1.31 17.11 -12.56
N LEU A 558 1.04 17.95 -11.55
CA LEU A 558 0.50 19.30 -11.75
C LEU A 558 1.49 20.24 -12.46
N TRP A 559 2.80 19.96 -12.42
CA TRP A 559 3.81 20.67 -13.21
C TRP A 559 3.58 20.47 -14.72
N ALA A 560 3.12 19.31 -15.17
CA ALA A 560 2.79 19.09 -16.58
C ALA A 560 1.56 19.90 -17.04
N ALA A 561 0.67 20.29 -16.13
CA ALA A 561 -0.58 21.01 -16.42
C ALA A 561 -0.41 22.54 -16.62
N LEU A 562 0.82 23.05 -16.56
CA LEU A 562 1.17 24.48 -16.63
C LEU A 562 0.88 25.18 -17.98
N TYR A 563 0.51 24.41 -19.00
CA TYR A 563 0.03 24.92 -20.31
C TYR A 563 -1.37 25.57 -20.23
N ILE A 564 -2.07 25.47 -19.10
CA ILE A 564 -3.38 26.11 -18.90
C ILE A 564 -3.17 27.55 -18.46
N LYS A 565 -3.15 28.46 -19.44
CA LYS A 565 -2.59 29.82 -19.32
C LYS A 565 -3.28 30.78 -18.34
N ASN A 566 -4.45 30.48 -17.73
CA ASN A 566 -5.21 31.47 -16.94
C ASN A 566 -5.98 30.96 -15.71
N ARG A 567 -5.68 29.77 -15.15
CA ARG A 567 -6.43 29.21 -13.99
C ARG A 567 -5.73 29.28 -12.64
N PHE A 568 -4.39 29.26 -12.63
CA PHE A 568 -3.61 29.41 -11.40
C PHE A 568 -3.14 30.86 -11.26
N SER A 569 -3.18 31.40 -10.03
CA SER A 569 -2.58 32.72 -9.76
C SER A 569 -1.12 32.69 -10.21
N VAL A 570 -0.61 33.83 -10.70
CA VAL A 570 0.78 33.94 -11.17
C VAL A 570 1.75 33.41 -10.11
N GLN A 571 1.51 33.69 -8.83
CA GLN A 571 2.32 33.16 -7.72
C GLN A 571 2.32 31.62 -7.64
N ILE A 572 1.16 30.98 -7.75
CA ILE A 572 1.05 29.50 -7.66
C ILE A 572 1.79 28.85 -8.83
N LYS A 573 1.67 29.45 -10.03
CA LYS A 573 2.36 28.99 -11.23
C LYS A 573 3.88 29.03 -11.07
N THR A 574 4.42 30.15 -10.58
CA THR A 574 5.86 30.29 -10.31
C THR A 574 6.32 29.33 -9.22
N TRP A 575 5.48 29.10 -8.21
CA TRP A 575 5.79 28.20 -7.10
C TRP A 575 5.88 26.73 -7.55
N ILE A 576 4.90 26.25 -8.33
CA ILE A 576 4.93 24.89 -8.90
C ILE A 576 6.16 24.71 -9.82
N GLN A 577 6.44 25.69 -10.68
CA GLN A 577 7.58 25.62 -11.60
C GLN A 577 8.94 25.57 -10.89
N LYS A 578 9.07 26.30 -9.77
CA LYS A 578 10.33 26.46 -9.07
C LYS A 578 10.58 25.39 -8.00
N TYR A 579 9.54 24.97 -7.27
CA TYR A 579 9.71 24.13 -6.08
C TYR A 579 9.14 22.72 -6.17
N SER A 580 8.29 22.39 -7.16
CA SER A 580 7.62 21.07 -7.19
C SER A 580 8.61 19.91 -7.22
N TYR A 581 9.58 19.95 -8.13
CA TYR A 581 10.62 18.91 -8.24
C TYR A 581 11.54 18.88 -7.00
N VAL A 582 11.90 20.05 -6.49
CA VAL A 582 12.83 20.20 -5.36
C VAL A 582 12.21 19.69 -4.07
N ALA A 583 10.93 20.01 -3.82
CA ALA A 583 10.20 19.60 -2.64
C ALA A 583 9.96 18.08 -2.63
N GLU A 584 9.57 17.48 -3.76
CA GLU A 584 9.42 16.02 -3.84
C GLU A 584 10.74 15.30 -3.56
N TYR A 585 11.82 15.70 -4.23
CA TYR A 585 13.12 15.09 -4.01
C TYR A 585 13.57 15.21 -2.54
N ALA A 586 13.35 16.37 -1.91
CA ALA A 586 13.71 16.61 -0.52
C ALA A 586 12.91 15.73 0.44
N VAL A 587 11.59 15.69 0.31
CA VAL A 587 10.73 14.89 1.19
C VAL A 587 10.96 13.40 0.95
N PHE A 588 11.04 12.96 -0.30
CA PHE A 588 11.33 11.56 -0.66
C PHE A 588 12.69 11.11 -0.10
N SER A 589 13.71 11.97 -0.22
CA SER A 589 15.02 11.69 0.38
C SER A 589 14.92 11.55 1.90
N VAL A 590 14.36 12.54 2.60
CA VAL A 590 14.28 12.51 4.08
C VAL A 590 13.51 11.28 4.57
N VAL A 591 12.37 10.98 3.96
CA VAL A 591 11.53 9.85 4.36
C VAL A 591 12.26 8.52 4.14
N ILE A 592 12.81 8.29 2.95
CA ILE A 592 13.50 7.04 2.64
C ILE A 592 14.74 6.85 3.51
N TYR A 593 15.57 7.89 3.69
CA TYR A 593 16.77 7.73 4.53
C TYR A 593 16.42 7.51 5.98
N SER A 594 15.35 8.11 6.49
CA SER A 594 14.89 7.83 7.85
C SER A 594 14.47 6.36 8.01
N ALA A 595 13.75 5.82 7.02
CA ALA A 595 13.29 4.44 7.01
C ALA A 595 14.45 3.44 6.84
N LEU A 596 15.39 3.73 5.92
CA LEU A 596 16.62 2.95 5.74
C LEU A 596 17.51 2.99 6.98
N PHE A 597 17.60 4.15 7.65
CA PHE A 597 18.38 4.29 8.87
C PHE A 597 17.79 3.44 9.99
N ALA A 598 16.48 3.51 10.21
CA ALA A 598 15.80 2.67 11.19
C ALA A 598 16.03 1.17 10.92
N SER A 599 15.87 0.74 9.66
CA SER A 599 16.11 -0.66 9.27
C SER A 599 17.57 -1.10 9.44
N ALA A 600 18.54 -0.23 9.09
CA ALA A 600 19.95 -0.50 9.27
C ALA A 600 20.34 -0.53 10.76
N TRP A 601 19.69 0.29 11.58
CA TRP A 601 19.93 0.40 13.02
C TRP A 601 19.49 -0.86 13.77
N GLU A 602 18.32 -1.41 13.46
CA GLU A 602 17.84 -2.68 14.04
C GLU A 602 18.80 -3.84 13.76
N ARG A 603 19.42 -3.86 12.57
CA ARG A 603 20.36 -4.92 12.15
C ARG A 603 21.82 -4.59 12.48
N PHE A 604 22.08 -3.44 13.11
CA PHE A 604 23.43 -2.88 13.28
C PHE A 604 24.36 -3.80 14.06
N LEU A 605 23.84 -4.54 15.05
CA LEU A 605 24.64 -5.44 15.86
C LEU A 605 25.12 -6.69 15.09
N ASN A 606 24.35 -7.13 14.09
CA ASN A 606 24.59 -8.38 13.34
C ASN A 606 25.50 -8.21 12.12
N TYR A 607 25.82 -6.98 11.70
CA TYR A 607 26.72 -6.75 10.58
C TYR A 607 28.21 -7.00 10.93
N ALA A 608 29.01 -7.43 9.97
CA ALA A 608 30.47 -7.46 10.12
C ALA A 608 31.03 -6.04 10.39
N VAL A 609 32.13 -5.94 11.15
CA VAL A 609 32.73 -4.65 11.57
C VAL A 609 32.96 -3.69 10.39
N PHE A 610 33.45 -4.20 9.26
CA PHE A 610 33.64 -3.42 8.04
C PHE A 610 32.33 -2.83 7.49
N ASN A 611 31.26 -3.63 7.45
CA ASN A 611 29.94 -3.19 6.98
C ASN A 611 29.34 -2.14 7.92
N LYS A 612 29.53 -2.27 9.25
CA LYS A 612 29.08 -1.27 10.23
C LYS A 612 29.73 0.09 9.96
N VAL A 613 31.05 0.12 9.78
CA VAL A 613 31.80 1.35 9.49
C VAL A 613 31.34 1.95 8.17
N MET A 614 31.21 1.15 7.11
CA MET A 614 30.75 1.63 5.81
C MET A 614 29.34 2.21 5.85
N ILE A 615 28.40 1.57 6.55
CA ILE A 615 27.02 2.06 6.72
C ILE A 615 27.02 3.41 7.45
N ILE A 616 27.78 3.56 8.55
CA ILE A 616 27.89 4.82 9.29
C ILE A 616 28.45 5.93 8.39
N VAL A 617 29.54 5.66 7.67
CA VAL A 617 30.17 6.66 6.79
C VAL A 617 29.21 7.07 5.67
N LEU A 618 28.53 6.12 5.03
CA LEU A 618 27.56 6.43 3.97
C LEU A 618 26.37 7.25 4.48
N PHE A 619 25.81 6.91 5.65
CA PHE A 619 24.74 7.72 6.27
C PHE A 619 25.21 9.14 6.61
N ALA A 620 26.43 9.28 7.15
CA ALA A 620 26.99 10.60 7.46
C ALA A 620 27.16 11.45 6.20
N ILE A 621 27.67 10.87 5.10
CA ILE A 621 27.82 11.59 3.82
C ILE A 621 26.46 12.01 3.28
N VAL A 622 25.47 11.09 3.23
CA VAL A 622 24.12 11.40 2.75
C VAL A 622 23.45 12.49 3.59
N PHE A 623 23.60 12.43 4.92
CA PHE A 623 23.06 13.43 5.84
C PHE A 623 23.67 14.82 5.62
N VAL A 624 25.00 14.90 5.51
CA VAL A 624 25.72 16.16 5.23
C VAL A 624 25.29 16.73 3.88
N CYS A 625 25.19 15.90 2.84
CA CYS A 625 24.69 16.31 1.53
C CYS A 625 23.26 16.87 1.60
N CYS A 626 22.35 16.22 2.33
CA CYS A 626 21.00 16.71 2.52
C CYS A 626 20.97 18.05 3.27
N LEU A 627 21.77 18.22 4.33
CA LEU A 627 21.90 19.48 5.06
C LEU A 627 22.44 20.61 4.17
N CYS A 628 23.48 20.35 3.37
CA CYS A 628 24.01 21.31 2.41
C CYS A 628 22.94 21.77 1.40
N LYS A 629 22.06 20.87 0.97
CA LYS A 629 20.96 21.20 0.05
C LYS A 629 19.84 22.00 0.74
N ILE A 630 19.45 21.62 1.96
CA ILE A 630 18.44 22.36 2.73
C ILE A 630 18.93 23.78 3.03
N THR A 631 20.19 23.92 3.45
CA THR A 631 20.82 25.22 3.69
C THR A 631 20.91 26.06 2.41
N TYR A 632 21.26 25.47 1.26
CA TYR A 632 21.20 26.13 -0.05
C TYR A 632 19.81 26.70 -0.36
N ILE A 633 18.74 25.89 -0.18
CA ILE A 633 17.36 26.30 -0.44
C ILE A 633 16.94 27.43 0.52
N LEU A 634 17.29 27.32 1.81
CA LEU A 634 16.99 28.36 2.81
C LEU A 634 17.72 29.67 2.50
N VAL A 635 18.99 29.60 2.11
CA VAL A 635 19.81 30.77 1.76
C VAL A 635 19.28 31.47 0.50
N THR A 636 18.85 30.70 -0.51
CA THR A 636 18.28 31.25 -1.76
C THR A 636 16.89 31.88 -1.56
N GLU A 637 16.09 31.41 -0.60
CA GLU A 637 14.74 31.92 -0.33
C GLU A 637 14.68 33.07 0.68
N VAL A 638 15.51 33.03 1.73
CA VAL A 638 15.46 34.00 2.85
C VAL A 638 16.50 35.13 2.66
N GLY A 639 17.57 34.88 1.91
CA GLY A 639 18.73 35.77 1.83
C GLY A 639 18.68 36.80 0.70
N LYS A 640 18.43 38.07 1.03
CA LYS A 640 18.97 39.19 0.23
C LYS A 640 20.50 39.24 0.44
N LYS A 641 21.31 38.73 -0.52
CA LYS A 641 22.58 39.35 -1.03
C LYS A 641 23.68 38.37 -1.51
N SER A 642 24.53 38.95 -2.38
CA SER A 642 25.87 38.59 -2.90
C SER A 642 25.97 37.43 -3.89
N GLY A 643 26.13 37.76 -5.17
CA GLY A 643 26.23 36.81 -6.28
C GLY A 643 27.43 35.85 -6.22
N ARG A 644 28.46 36.11 -5.39
CA ARG A 644 29.60 35.20 -5.23
C ARG A 644 29.31 34.04 -4.28
N ILE A 645 28.54 34.30 -3.22
CA ILE A 645 28.10 33.27 -2.27
C ILE A 645 27.10 32.35 -2.95
N VAL A 646 26.13 32.90 -3.68
CA VAL A 646 25.14 32.12 -4.44
C VAL A 646 25.82 31.22 -5.49
N LYS A 647 26.86 31.69 -6.19
CA LYS A 647 27.63 30.86 -7.15
C LYS A 647 28.35 29.66 -6.52
N ILE A 648 28.95 29.83 -5.33
CA ILE A 648 29.62 28.72 -4.63
C ILE A 648 28.58 27.71 -4.16
N PHE A 649 27.48 28.21 -3.59
CA PHE A 649 26.36 27.40 -3.14
C PHE A 649 25.67 26.66 -4.30
N ASP A 650 25.54 27.29 -5.48
CA ASP A 650 25.05 26.66 -6.72
C ASP A 650 25.95 25.50 -7.17
N LEU A 651 27.27 25.69 -7.13
CA LEU A 651 28.23 24.66 -7.50
C LEU A 651 28.14 23.46 -6.55
N VAL A 652 28.10 23.71 -5.24
CA VAL A 652 27.98 22.66 -4.21
C VAL A 652 26.64 21.93 -4.31
N ALA A 653 25.53 22.63 -4.56
CA ALA A 653 24.21 22.03 -4.72
C ALA A 653 24.10 21.17 -5.99
N ASP A 654 24.70 21.61 -7.11
CA ASP A 654 24.75 20.86 -8.38
C ASP A 654 25.59 19.57 -8.22
N MET A 655 26.76 19.66 -7.56
CA MET A 655 27.57 18.49 -7.22
C MET A 655 26.81 17.51 -6.33
N THR A 656 26.14 18.02 -5.29
CA THR A 656 25.36 17.20 -4.37
C THR A 656 24.23 16.48 -5.11
N PHE A 657 23.53 17.14 -6.03
CA PHE A 657 22.43 16.54 -6.76
C PHE A 657 22.84 15.39 -7.70
N GLN A 658 24.05 15.42 -8.27
CA GLN A 658 24.51 14.35 -9.15
C GLN A 658 25.11 13.15 -8.39
N ILE A 659 25.70 13.39 -7.22
CA ILE A 659 26.36 12.35 -6.42
C ILE A 659 25.36 11.64 -5.50
N LEU A 660 24.41 12.40 -4.95
CA LEU A 660 23.50 11.92 -3.92
C LEU A 660 22.67 10.71 -4.40
N PRO A 661 22.00 10.69 -5.58
CA PRO A 661 21.26 9.51 -6.06
C PRO A 661 22.09 8.22 -6.09
N THR A 662 23.39 8.33 -6.39
CA THR A 662 24.25 7.15 -6.46
C THR A 662 24.71 6.68 -5.09
N LEU A 663 25.08 7.59 -4.18
CA LEU A 663 25.34 7.25 -2.78
C LEU A 663 24.12 6.62 -2.10
N GLN A 664 22.94 7.15 -2.43
CA GLN A 664 21.65 6.66 -2.00
C GLN A 664 21.39 5.22 -2.48
N PHE A 665 21.75 4.89 -3.72
CA PHE A 665 21.66 3.53 -4.28
C PHE A 665 22.66 2.56 -3.63
N ILE A 666 23.91 3.01 -3.40
CA ILE A 666 24.93 2.23 -2.70
C ILE A 666 24.45 1.86 -1.29
N LEU A 667 23.88 2.82 -0.55
CA LEU A 667 23.36 2.62 0.80
C LEU A 667 22.22 1.57 0.83
N LEU A 668 21.34 1.60 -0.16
CA LEU A 668 20.25 0.63 -0.31
C LEU A 668 20.79 -0.81 -0.51
N PHE A 669 21.87 -0.95 -1.29
CA PHE A 669 22.56 -2.23 -1.50
C PHE A 669 23.18 -2.81 -0.22
N TYR A 670 23.80 -1.95 0.59
CA TYR A 670 24.43 -2.36 1.86
C TYR A 670 23.40 -2.73 2.93
N THR A 671 22.26 -2.03 2.98
CA THR A 671 21.21 -2.25 3.99
C THR A 671 20.41 -3.54 3.73
N PHE A 672 20.14 -3.90 2.47
CA PHE A 672 19.34 -5.08 2.11
C PHE A 672 20.15 -6.35 1.74
N GLY A 673 21.47 -6.36 1.97
CA GLY A 673 22.20 -7.63 2.15
C GLY A 673 22.92 -8.22 0.94
N ALA A 674 23.21 -7.47 -0.12
CA ALA A 674 24.06 -7.97 -1.22
C ALA A 674 25.57 -7.85 -0.90
N ALA A 675 26.00 -8.28 0.28
CA ALA A 675 27.41 -8.28 0.69
C ALA A 675 28.12 -9.58 0.28
N ARG A 676 28.02 -10.00 -0.99
CA ARG A 676 28.93 -10.99 -1.59
C ARG A 676 29.90 -10.30 -2.54
N GLY A 677 30.95 -9.72 -1.95
CA GLY A 677 32.33 -9.59 -2.46
C GLY A 677 32.66 -8.98 -3.83
N GLY A 678 31.74 -8.80 -4.78
CA GLY A 678 32.06 -8.49 -6.18
C GLY A 678 31.46 -7.22 -6.78
N MET A 679 30.55 -6.53 -6.08
CA MET A 679 29.69 -5.50 -6.69
C MET A 679 30.15 -4.04 -6.49
N ILE A 680 31.24 -3.78 -5.75
CA ILE A 680 31.79 -2.42 -5.58
C ILE A 680 32.19 -1.82 -6.94
N MET A 681 32.70 -2.64 -7.88
CA MET A 681 33.09 -2.21 -9.22
C MET A 681 31.92 -1.82 -10.11
N ILE A 682 30.72 -2.39 -9.90
CA ILE A 682 29.56 -2.15 -10.77
C ILE A 682 28.88 -0.81 -10.45
N VAL A 683 29.03 -0.28 -9.23
CA VAL A 683 28.39 0.98 -8.81
C VAL A 683 29.36 2.17 -8.80
N VAL A 684 30.66 1.95 -8.52
CA VAL A 684 31.66 3.03 -8.53
C VAL A 684 32.08 3.41 -9.95
N LEU A 685 32.14 2.45 -10.88
CA LEU A 685 32.58 2.69 -12.26
C LEU A 685 31.64 3.63 -13.05
N PRO A 686 30.30 3.52 -12.98
CA PRO A 686 29.38 4.47 -13.60
C PRO A 686 29.48 5.89 -13.01
N VAL A 687 29.80 6.03 -11.71
CA VAL A 687 30.00 7.34 -11.06
C VAL A 687 31.23 8.04 -11.60
N VAL A 688 32.35 7.32 -11.69
CA VAL A 688 33.60 7.85 -12.23
C VAL A 688 33.42 8.18 -13.72
N LEU A 689 32.76 7.32 -14.50
CA LEU A 689 32.46 7.59 -15.91
C LEU A 689 31.51 8.79 -16.10
N MET A 690 30.46 8.93 -15.29
CA MET A 690 29.51 10.05 -15.39
C MET A 690 30.16 11.38 -14.95
N MET A 691 31.03 11.35 -13.94
CA MET A 691 31.84 12.52 -13.56
C MET A 691 32.86 12.90 -14.64
N MET A 692 33.46 11.92 -15.31
CA MET A 692 34.48 12.16 -16.34
C MET A 692 33.92 12.54 -17.71
N THR A 693 32.67 12.20 -18.03
CA THR A 693 32.05 12.43 -19.35
C THR A 693 31.16 13.67 -19.44
N ASN A 694 30.91 14.36 -18.32
CA ASN A 694 30.04 15.53 -18.31
C ASN A 694 30.83 16.82 -18.62
N ASP A 695 30.98 17.19 -19.89
CA ASP A 695 31.75 18.36 -20.36
C ASP A 695 31.34 19.70 -19.70
N ARG A 696 30.13 19.78 -19.16
CA ARG A 696 29.62 20.95 -18.41
C ARG A 696 30.40 21.20 -17.11
N TRP A 697 30.96 20.16 -16.49
CA TRP A 697 31.76 20.21 -15.26
C TRP A 697 33.12 20.87 -15.47
N LEU A 698 33.86 20.42 -16.48
CA LEU A 698 35.16 20.98 -16.84
C LEU A 698 35.04 22.46 -17.23
N TYR A 699 33.94 22.84 -17.90
CA TYR A 699 33.66 24.22 -18.27
C TYR A 699 33.33 25.12 -17.07
N LYS A 700 32.42 24.72 -16.16
CA LYS A 700 32.06 25.52 -14.97
C LYS A 700 33.23 25.67 -13.98
N CYS A 701 34.03 24.62 -13.77
CA CYS A 701 35.21 24.71 -12.90
C CYS A 701 36.33 25.58 -13.48
N ARG A 702 36.49 25.60 -14.81
CA ARG A 702 37.56 26.36 -15.48
C ARG A 702 37.22 27.85 -15.66
N TYR A 703 35.93 28.22 -15.69
CA TYR A 703 35.50 29.60 -15.95
C TYR A 703 34.57 30.24 -14.89
N GLY A 704 34.12 29.50 -13.87
CA GLY A 704 33.14 29.97 -12.88
C GLY A 704 33.70 30.68 -11.63
N LEU A 705 35.02 30.66 -11.41
CA LEU A 705 35.69 31.25 -10.22
C LEU A 705 36.32 32.64 -10.46
N GLY A 706 36.01 33.31 -11.59
CA GLY A 706 36.35 34.71 -11.85
C GLY A 706 35.46 35.70 -11.09
#